data_AF-A0A3R7T744-F1
#
_entry.id   AF-A0A3R7T744-F1
#
_cell.length_a   1.000
_cell.length_b   1.000
_cell.length_c   1.000
_cell.angle_alpha   90.00
_cell.angle_beta   90.00
_cell.angle_gamma   90.00
#
_symmetry.space_group_name_H-M   'P 1'
#
loop_
_entity.id
_entity.type
_entity.pdbx_description
1 polymer ?
#
loop_
_entity_poly.entity_id
_entity_poly.type
_entity_poly.pdbx_seq_one_letter_code
_entity_poly.pdbx_strand_id
1 'polypeptide(L)'
;MRNIIFFFFCLLCINSFAQVVAEGDTVLCNGQQGEVGVTLTATSFAVDLTDANIYSDDTFGGVIDMGFNFDFYGNTFNQVILSSNNYLSFNVANANGYSGWAINQAVPNNFDAPLNSILCPWQDIYPGVNGNGTIQYATTGEAPNRVFIASFCGIPMFSCTDICYSSQIKLYESTNVIETHIAQKVLCTTWNGGVAIHALHNADGTIAHVVTGLDGVERNYPNQWTCENDGWRFTPNGSNDYVLENIDFAPAVAGTDIIWQDQFGNQIGTGGEIIVFPDGNTTYTAGASLCGDAGDWCGFEGGIEGDDVSISFESVQILDVDVVNAPCDNPSGGSAIVYVDGSGGPYNYSWQNSVGDVISESAASIGSLTADTYQFTISTLSGCEDVIEIVIDTDGNEVTDANTVEDIETCELEINLFGNDPLDGETGYWTLVSGQGNIINSTNSETTITNLGFGENIFAWTLENECGTSTDEIEVYVINGNPTVTNLGSYSCLEQIPLLASVENGEGEWSVSPDDGVSIDNVTSLNTFATIENYGTYTFTFEGCNGQASEIAFMNSSEPILNGPESVSCLEAFELTATTPGDYGYWDFIGPGNTQFSSPDNLSTTVSVDDFGVYEFIYYGCGTSNSIFVDVLNPNPTIEDPGVIYCDLEAEVFANSLFSGTWSLSDSNYGATVIPSDNSCIITVPDYGDYNIIFTSCGISDTLSITFDTVDPYINISDNNNCIFAIDLNVSTPDLNGGPWQCIIAPPPFSSMDVDIADPYSNSTQAIVPSYGIYAFSFSSCDVTDTIEIGVSCPISVPNSFSPNGDGVNDVFEISDIDVNVHTQSVFYVFNRWGGVVYIDPNYGLNGEWWDGRMLFHNRQLSSYVFQNNWDNNQDYVRDGVYFYTLEVYNSIFNQKEFYSGEISIFTQTQ
;
A
#
# COMPACT_ATOMS: atom_id res chain seq x y z
N MET A 1 -28.46 -39.66 21.89
CA MET A 1 -28.03 -40.97 21.36
C MET A 1 -27.60 -40.74 19.93
N ARG A 2 -26.27 -40.74 19.70
CA ARG A 2 -25.53 -40.73 18.42
C ARG A 2 -25.72 -39.57 17.42
N ASN A 3 -24.74 -38.67 17.48
CA ASN A 3 -24.17 -37.87 16.39
C ASN A 3 -23.76 -38.75 15.21
N ILE A 4 -24.03 -38.30 13.97
CA ILE A 4 -23.13 -38.41 12.81
C ILE A 4 -23.43 -37.20 11.91
N ILE A 5 -22.59 -36.16 12.01
CA ILE A 5 -22.45 -35.13 10.97
C ILE A 5 -21.29 -35.62 10.10
N PHE A 6 -21.58 -35.92 8.83
CA PHE A 6 -20.60 -36.27 7.82
C PHE A 6 -19.90 -34.97 7.40
N PHE A 7 -18.71 -34.71 7.93
CA PHE A 7 -17.77 -33.77 7.33
C PHE A 7 -17.14 -34.48 6.12
N PHE A 8 -17.46 -34.02 4.92
CA PHE A 8 -16.83 -34.47 3.69
C PHE A 8 -15.57 -33.61 3.50
N PHE A 9 -14.47 -34.02 4.10
CA PHE A 9 -13.15 -33.45 3.81
C PHE A 9 -12.76 -33.93 2.41
N CYS A 10 -12.81 -33.03 1.42
CA CYS A 10 -12.26 -33.29 0.11
C CYS A 10 -10.74 -33.11 0.22
N LEU A 11 -10.04 -34.17 0.64
CA LEU A 11 -8.59 -34.27 0.45
C LEU A 11 -8.33 -34.51 -1.04
N LEU A 12 -8.19 -33.43 -1.79
CA LEU A 12 -7.30 -33.41 -2.94
C LEU A 12 -5.88 -33.33 -2.37
N CYS A 13 -5.28 -34.48 -2.07
CA CYS A 13 -3.83 -34.57 -1.84
C CYS A 13 -3.14 -34.29 -3.18
N ILE A 14 -2.85 -33.03 -3.44
CA ILE A 14 -1.72 -32.65 -4.29
C ILE A 14 -0.50 -32.95 -3.42
N ASN A 15 0.11 -34.12 -3.59
CA ASN A 15 1.36 -34.43 -2.90
C ASN A 15 2.50 -33.70 -3.60
N SER A 16 2.64 -32.39 -3.38
CA SER A 16 3.97 -31.79 -3.33
C SER A 16 4.46 -31.98 -1.89
N PHE A 17 5.46 -32.84 -1.69
CA PHE A 17 6.11 -32.94 -0.40
C PHE A 17 7.24 -31.93 -0.38
N ALA A 18 6.90 -30.66 -0.12
CA ALA A 18 7.91 -29.70 0.36
C ALA A 18 8.52 -30.28 1.65
N GLN A 19 9.86 -30.28 1.77
CA GLN A 19 10.52 -30.92 2.90
C GLN A 19 10.54 -30.02 4.13
N VAL A 20 10.51 -28.71 3.94
CA VAL A 20 10.09 -27.75 4.96
C VAL A 20 8.72 -27.23 4.59
N VAL A 21 7.82 -27.17 5.56
CA VAL A 21 6.50 -26.56 5.40
C VAL A 21 6.38 -25.47 6.44
N ALA A 22 6.22 -24.23 5.98
CA ALA A 22 5.99 -23.07 6.81
C ALA A 22 4.53 -22.64 6.72
N GLU A 23 3.98 -22.18 7.83
CA GLU A 23 2.61 -21.70 7.95
C GLU A 23 2.64 -20.39 8.75
N GLY A 24 1.73 -19.48 8.42
CA GLY A 24 1.59 -18.20 9.11
C GLY A 24 1.31 -17.01 8.19
N ASP A 25 0.98 -17.24 6.92
CA ASP A 25 0.62 -16.16 6.00
C ASP A 25 -0.51 -15.34 6.60
N THR A 26 -0.26 -14.05 6.78
CA THR A 26 -1.17 -13.18 7.52
C THR A 26 -1.31 -11.84 6.82
N VAL A 27 -2.55 -11.38 6.71
CA VAL A 27 -2.88 -10.01 6.32
C VAL A 27 -3.29 -9.23 7.58
N LEU A 28 -2.64 -8.10 7.84
CA LEU A 28 -2.91 -7.20 8.96
C LEU A 28 -3.39 -5.84 8.47
N CYS A 29 -3.97 -5.04 9.36
CA CYS A 29 -4.40 -3.69 9.05
C CYS A 29 -3.28 -2.67 9.25
N ASN A 30 -3.23 -1.66 8.38
CA ASN A 30 -2.41 -0.48 8.61
C ASN A 30 -2.73 0.15 9.97
N GLY A 31 -1.69 0.47 10.74
CA GLY A 31 -1.75 0.84 12.15
C GLY A 31 -1.35 -0.29 13.11
N GLN A 32 -1.20 -1.53 12.64
CA GLN A 32 -0.76 -2.68 13.46
C GLN A 32 0.73 -3.00 13.35
N GLN A 33 1.47 -2.25 12.51
CA GLN A 33 2.90 -2.40 12.29
C GLN A 33 3.68 -2.36 13.61
N GLY A 34 4.49 -3.38 13.87
CA GLY A 34 5.35 -3.50 15.05
C GLY A 34 4.63 -3.77 16.38
N GLU A 35 3.30 -3.74 16.40
CA GLU A 35 2.49 -3.86 17.63
C GLU A 35 1.85 -5.25 17.79
N VAL A 36 1.48 -5.89 16.68
CA VAL A 36 0.82 -7.21 16.68
C VAL A 36 1.85 -8.31 16.42
N GLY A 37 1.96 -9.24 17.38
CA GLY A 37 2.80 -10.42 17.22
C GLY A 37 2.11 -11.47 16.33
N VAL A 38 2.76 -11.88 15.25
CA VAL A 38 2.32 -12.97 14.37
C VAL A 38 3.09 -14.23 14.72
N THR A 39 2.37 -15.33 14.96
CA THR A 39 2.99 -16.64 15.22
C THR A 39 3.22 -17.34 13.89
N LEU A 40 4.49 -17.64 13.60
CA LEU A 40 4.89 -18.44 12.45
C LEU A 40 5.25 -19.83 12.94
N THR A 41 4.81 -20.84 12.21
CA THR A 41 5.11 -22.24 12.52
C THR A 41 5.72 -22.92 11.32
N ALA A 42 6.65 -23.83 11.55
CA ALA A 42 7.23 -24.63 10.47
C ALA A 42 7.55 -26.04 10.95
N THR A 43 7.53 -26.98 10.02
CA THR A 43 7.89 -28.38 10.25
C THR A 43 8.84 -28.85 9.14
N SER A 44 9.93 -29.52 9.53
CA SER A 44 10.84 -30.17 8.58
C SER A 44 10.64 -31.69 8.58
N PHE A 45 10.60 -32.25 7.38
CA PHE A 45 10.50 -33.68 7.09
C PHE A 45 11.85 -34.22 6.61
N ALA A 46 12.82 -34.24 7.53
CA ALA A 46 14.20 -34.62 7.24
C ALA A 46 14.34 -36.05 6.67
N VAL A 47 15.26 -36.19 5.72
CA VAL A 47 15.70 -37.49 5.18
C VAL A 47 16.66 -38.17 6.15
N ASP A 48 16.38 -39.43 6.48
CA ASP A 48 17.27 -40.27 7.30
C ASP A 48 18.47 -40.75 6.46
N LEU A 49 19.60 -40.05 6.58
CA LEU A 49 20.84 -40.33 5.85
C LEU A 49 21.70 -41.39 6.56
N THR A 50 22.17 -42.37 5.79
CA THR A 50 23.13 -43.40 6.24
C THR A 50 24.57 -42.98 5.98
N ASP A 51 25.44 -43.08 6.98
CA ASP A 51 26.88 -42.78 6.85
C ASP A 51 27.60 -43.79 5.93
N ALA A 52 28.32 -43.28 4.92
CA ALA A 52 29.12 -44.09 3.99
C ALA A 52 30.43 -44.62 4.60
N ASN A 53 30.81 -44.18 5.79
CA ASN A 53 32.03 -44.54 6.53
C ASN A 53 33.33 -44.21 5.77
N ILE A 54 33.36 -43.05 5.10
CA ILE A 54 34.52 -42.55 4.35
C ILE A 54 35.13 -41.38 5.12
N TYR A 55 36.21 -41.63 5.87
CA TYR A 55 36.91 -40.62 6.70
C TYR A 55 38.42 -40.56 6.41
N SER A 56 38.83 -41.14 5.29
CA SER A 56 40.21 -41.11 4.84
C SER A 56 40.26 -40.43 3.49
N ASP A 57 41.35 -39.72 3.28
CA ASP A 57 41.66 -39.10 2.01
C ASP A 57 41.94 -40.16 0.93
N ASP A 58 41.70 -39.81 -0.33
CA ASP A 58 42.00 -40.62 -1.51
C ASP A 58 41.47 -42.07 -1.53
N THR A 59 40.25 -42.28 -1.01
CA THR A 59 39.63 -43.62 -0.96
C THR A 59 38.22 -43.63 -1.54
N PHE A 60 37.83 -44.76 -2.12
CA PHE A 60 36.42 -45.09 -2.33
C PHE A 60 35.82 -45.77 -1.11
N GLY A 61 34.52 -45.56 -0.89
CA GLY A 61 33.72 -46.35 0.05
C GLY A 61 33.40 -47.76 -0.45
N GLY A 62 32.53 -48.44 0.30
CA GLY A 62 31.94 -49.72 -0.08
C GLY A 62 30.93 -49.59 -1.22
N VAL A 63 30.47 -50.75 -1.74
CA VAL A 63 29.40 -50.79 -2.74
C VAL A 63 28.06 -50.47 -2.09
N ILE A 64 27.34 -49.52 -2.66
CA ILE A 64 26.01 -49.08 -2.23
C ILE A 64 24.99 -49.55 -3.27
N ASP A 65 23.91 -50.19 -2.80
CA ASP A 65 22.76 -50.53 -3.63
C ASP A 65 21.80 -49.33 -3.64
N MET A 66 21.48 -48.81 -4.83
CA MET A 66 20.57 -47.67 -4.98
C MET A 66 19.10 -48.06 -4.77
N GLY A 67 18.80 -49.36 -4.75
CA GLY A 67 17.43 -49.89 -4.62
C GLY A 67 16.64 -49.93 -5.92
N PHE A 68 17.11 -49.29 -7.00
CA PHE A 68 16.48 -49.30 -8.32
C PHE A 68 17.52 -49.36 -9.45
N ASN A 69 17.04 -49.65 -10.67
CA ASN A 69 17.85 -49.59 -11.88
C ASN A 69 17.90 -48.15 -12.40
N PHE A 70 19.09 -47.68 -12.74
CA PHE A 70 19.38 -46.35 -13.25
C PHE A 70 20.25 -46.44 -14.50
N ASP A 71 19.82 -45.81 -15.59
CA ASP A 71 20.56 -45.77 -16.84
C ASP A 71 21.49 -44.56 -16.89
N PHE A 72 22.79 -44.83 -16.98
CA PHE A 72 23.83 -43.81 -17.12
C PHE A 72 24.66 -44.05 -18.37
N TYR A 73 24.69 -43.08 -19.30
CA TYR A 73 25.29 -43.24 -20.63
C TYR A 73 24.90 -44.57 -21.30
N GLY A 74 23.60 -44.87 -21.32
CA GLY A 74 23.03 -46.04 -22.00
C GLY A 74 23.35 -47.40 -21.36
N ASN A 75 23.99 -47.41 -20.19
CA ASN A 75 24.25 -48.61 -19.41
C ASN A 75 23.44 -48.59 -18.12
N THR A 76 22.79 -49.71 -17.79
CA THR A 76 21.97 -49.83 -16.58
C THR A 76 22.83 -50.25 -15.39
N PHE A 77 22.71 -49.51 -14.30
CA PHE A 77 23.35 -49.77 -13.01
C PHE A 77 22.30 -49.82 -11.90
N ASN A 78 22.58 -50.60 -10.86
CA ASN A 78 21.79 -50.59 -9.62
C ASN A 78 22.67 -50.35 -8.38
N GLN A 79 23.97 -50.14 -8.60
CA GLN A 79 24.96 -49.99 -7.56
C GLN A 79 25.94 -48.87 -7.90
N VAL A 80 26.41 -48.19 -6.87
CA VAL A 80 27.35 -47.07 -6.96
C VAL A 80 28.40 -47.17 -5.86
N ILE A 81 29.48 -46.41 -6.02
CA ILE A 81 30.44 -46.10 -4.96
C ILE A 81 30.65 -44.60 -4.86
N LEU A 82 30.89 -44.13 -3.64
CA LEU A 82 31.22 -42.73 -3.36
C LEU A 82 32.72 -42.58 -3.13
N SER A 83 33.27 -41.48 -3.62
CA SER A 83 34.69 -41.13 -3.50
C SER A 83 34.91 -40.08 -2.40
N SER A 84 36.04 -40.16 -1.69
CA SER A 84 36.51 -39.09 -0.82
C SER A 84 36.77 -37.78 -1.56
N ASN A 85 36.93 -37.78 -2.89
CA ASN A 85 37.27 -36.62 -3.72
C ASN A 85 36.06 -36.09 -4.50
N ASN A 86 34.87 -36.26 -3.90
CA ASN A 86 33.62 -35.59 -4.29
C ASN A 86 33.03 -35.97 -5.65
N TYR A 87 32.98 -37.27 -5.92
CA TYR A 87 32.27 -37.80 -7.07
C TYR A 87 31.65 -39.16 -6.75
N LEU A 88 30.59 -39.48 -7.50
CA LEU A 88 29.93 -40.77 -7.48
C LEU A 88 30.37 -41.56 -8.71
N SER A 89 30.72 -42.83 -8.55
CA SER A 89 31.10 -43.70 -9.68
C SER A 89 30.19 -44.92 -9.78
N PHE A 90 29.82 -45.26 -11.01
CA PHE A 90 29.13 -46.51 -11.35
C PHE A 90 30.12 -47.67 -11.57
N ASN A 91 31.43 -47.41 -11.53
CA ASN A 91 32.46 -48.46 -11.62
C ASN A 91 32.75 -49.08 -10.24
N VAL A 92 31.86 -49.97 -9.79
CA VAL A 92 31.94 -50.62 -8.47
C VAL A 92 33.18 -51.50 -8.27
N ALA A 93 33.94 -51.81 -9.33
CA ALA A 93 35.20 -52.54 -9.20
C ALA A 93 36.28 -51.76 -8.41
N ASN A 94 36.12 -50.44 -8.28
CA ASN A 94 37.02 -49.58 -7.53
C ASN A 94 36.68 -49.48 -6.02
N ALA A 95 35.62 -50.15 -5.55
CA ALA A 95 35.17 -50.09 -4.16
C ALA A 95 36.30 -50.42 -3.16
N ASN A 96 36.40 -49.63 -2.09
CA ASN A 96 37.48 -49.70 -1.07
C ASN A 96 38.90 -49.57 -1.65
N GLY A 97 39.02 -49.07 -2.89
CA GLY A 97 40.28 -48.81 -3.57
C GLY A 97 40.71 -47.35 -3.49
N TYR A 98 41.77 -47.04 -4.23
CA TYR A 98 42.30 -45.69 -4.36
C TYR A 98 41.38 -44.80 -5.19
N SER A 99 41.11 -43.59 -4.69
CA SER A 99 40.44 -42.51 -5.43
C SER A 99 41.46 -41.45 -5.84
N GLY A 100 41.46 -41.06 -7.11
CA GLY A 100 42.35 -40.01 -7.63
C GLY A 100 41.88 -38.59 -7.32
N TRP A 101 42.83 -37.68 -7.12
CA TRP A 101 42.61 -36.26 -6.80
C TRP A 101 43.21 -35.29 -7.83
N ALA A 102 44.20 -35.74 -8.61
CA ALA A 102 44.99 -34.87 -9.46
C ALA A 102 44.22 -34.46 -10.72
N ILE A 103 44.07 -33.15 -10.96
CA ILE A 103 43.36 -32.59 -12.11
C ILE A 103 44.38 -31.85 -12.99
N ASN A 104 44.82 -32.49 -14.07
CA ASN A 104 45.83 -31.93 -14.97
C ASN A 104 45.29 -31.60 -16.36
N GLN A 105 44.09 -32.09 -16.70
CA GLN A 105 43.44 -31.89 -18.00
C GLN A 105 41.93 -31.71 -17.86
N ALA A 106 41.34 -31.02 -18.85
CA ALA A 106 39.90 -30.89 -19.00
C ALA A 106 39.25 -32.25 -19.30
N VAL A 107 38.02 -32.47 -18.85
CA VAL A 107 37.18 -33.56 -19.38
C VAL A 107 36.51 -33.10 -20.69
N PRO A 108 36.22 -34.00 -21.64
CA PRO A 108 36.47 -35.45 -21.60
C PRO A 108 37.96 -35.82 -21.72
N ASN A 109 38.42 -36.75 -20.90
CA ASN A 109 39.74 -37.40 -21.03
C ASN A 109 39.74 -38.79 -20.39
N ASN A 110 40.69 -39.66 -20.73
CA ASN A 110 40.77 -41.01 -20.16
C ASN A 110 42.09 -41.30 -19.42
N PHE A 111 42.73 -40.25 -18.93
CA PHE A 111 44.06 -40.32 -18.33
C PHE A 111 44.02 -40.18 -16.81
N ASP A 112 43.52 -39.05 -16.31
CA ASP A 112 43.49 -38.72 -14.89
C ASP A 112 42.07 -38.51 -14.34
N ALA A 113 41.09 -38.19 -15.20
CA ALA A 113 39.71 -37.98 -14.78
C ALA A 113 38.96 -39.27 -14.38
N PRO A 114 38.11 -39.24 -13.34
CA PRO A 114 37.27 -40.37 -12.97
C PRO A 114 36.31 -40.74 -14.11
N LEU A 115 36.36 -42.00 -14.53
CA LEU A 115 35.50 -42.55 -15.60
C LEU A 115 34.20 -43.09 -15.03
N ASN A 116 33.16 -43.15 -15.87
CA ASN A 116 31.85 -43.70 -15.51
C ASN A 116 31.30 -43.08 -14.20
N SER A 117 31.36 -41.75 -14.12
CA SER A 117 31.20 -41.00 -12.86
C SER A 117 30.42 -39.69 -13.03
N ILE A 118 29.78 -39.27 -11.94
CA ILE A 118 29.15 -37.96 -11.73
C ILE A 118 30.11 -37.14 -10.87
N LEU A 119 30.69 -36.09 -11.45
CA LEU A 119 31.67 -35.22 -10.80
C LEU A 119 30.95 -33.99 -10.26
N CYS A 120 30.74 -33.86 -8.94
CA CYS A 120 29.91 -32.79 -8.36
C CYS A 120 30.57 -32.06 -7.17
N PRO A 121 31.56 -31.18 -7.44
CA PRO A 121 32.55 -31.33 -8.49
C PRO A 121 33.69 -32.22 -8.01
N TRP A 122 34.32 -32.95 -8.94
CA TRP A 122 35.57 -33.66 -8.63
C TRP A 122 36.63 -32.65 -8.24
N GLN A 123 37.10 -32.78 -7.00
CA GLN A 123 38.08 -31.91 -6.37
C GLN A 123 38.70 -32.62 -5.17
N ASP A 124 39.84 -32.13 -4.71
CA ASP A 124 40.58 -32.76 -3.62
C ASP A 124 40.08 -32.28 -2.25
N ILE A 125 39.32 -33.13 -1.56
CA ILE A 125 38.75 -32.87 -0.23
C ILE A 125 39.13 -34.00 0.72
N TYR A 126 39.15 -33.70 2.02
CA TYR A 126 39.61 -34.62 3.05
C TYR A 126 38.53 -34.88 4.11
N PRO A 127 37.64 -35.87 3.89
CA PRO A 127 36.66 -36.30 4.89
C PRO A 127 37.31 -36.78 6.18
N GLY A 128 36.76 -36.42 7.33
CA GLY A 128 37.19 -36.86 8.66
C GLY A 128 38.39 -36.12 9.25
N VAL A 129 39.05 -35.23 8.52
CA VAL A 129 40.16 -34.44 9.09
C VAL A 129 39.65 -33.53 10.19
N ASN A 130 40.38 -33.49 11.31
CA ASN A 130 39.98 -32.81 12.54
C ASN A 130 38.63 -33.27 13.13
N GLY A 131 38.10 -34.43 12.70
CA GLY A 131 36.80 -34.93 13.13
C GLY A 131 35.61 -34.34 12.36
N ASN A 132 35.87 -33.64 11.26
CA ASN A 132 34.87 -32.91 10.48
C ASN A 132 34.66 -33.55 9.10
N GLY A 133 33.49 -33.31 8.50
CA GLY A 133 33.16 -33.77 7.15
C GLY A 133 32.63 -35.20 7.12
N THR A 134 31.43 -35.37 6.58
CA THR A 134 30.80 -36.70 6.42
C THR A 134 30.28 -36.89 5.00
N ILE A 135 30.31 -38.14 4.54
CA ILE A 135 29.70 -38.55 3.27
C ILE A 135 28.57 -39.51 3.64
N GLN A 136 27.35 -39.20 3.22
CA GLN A 136 26.16 -39.94 3.59
C GLN A 136 25.29 -40.21 2.37
N TYR A 137 24.35 -41.16 2.48
CA TYR A 137 23.43 -41.50 1.40
C TYR A 137 22.09 -42.01 1.93
N ALA A 138 21.05 -41.91 1.10
CA ALA A 138 19.75 -42.50 1.35
C ALA A 138 19.05 -42.90 0.06
N THR A 139 18.02 -43.72 0.17
CA THR A 139 17.03 -43.93 -0.88
C THR A 139 15.66 -43.63 -0.30
N THR A 140 14.99 -42.62 -0.84
CA THR A 140 13.69 -42.14 -0.36
C THR A 140 12.61 -42.36 -1.43
N GLY A 141 11.35 -42.20 -1.02
CA GLY A 141 10.20 -42.42 -1.90
C GLY A 141 9.82 -43.90 -2.04
N GLU A 142 8.85 -44.15 -2.91
CA GLU A 142 8.29 -45.48 -3.19
C GLU A 142 8.41 -45.80 -4.68
N ALA A 143 8.65 -47.07 -5.01
CA ALA A 143 8.76 -47.48 -6.41
C ALA A 143 7.45 -47.19 -7.18
N PRO A 144 7.50 -46.65 -8.41
CA PRO A 144 8.67 -46.47 -9.28
C PRO A 144 9.28 -45.06 -9.26
N ASN A 145 9.05 -44.25 -8.21
CA ASN A 145 9.47 -42.85 -8.13
C ASN A 145 10.45 -42.60 -6.96
N ARG A 146 11.35 -43.54 -6.69
CA ARG A 146 12.38 -43.38 -5.65
C ARG A 146 13.46 -42.40 -6.07
N VAL A 147 14.12 -41.79 -5.09
CA VAL A 147 15.28 -40.93 -5.30
C VAL A 147 16.43 -41.47 -4.47
N PHE A 148 17.56 -41.74 -5.12
CA PHE A 148 18.82 -42.01 -4.42
C PHE A 148 19.54 -40.69 -4.19
N ILE A 149 19.95 -40.45 -2.95
CA ILE A 149 20.56 -39.20 -2.51
C ILE A 149 21.95 -39.54 -1.97
N ALA A 150 22.98 -38.80 -2.40
CA ALA A 150 24.32 -38.83 -1.81
C ALA A 150 24.72 -37.42 -1.39
N SER A 151 24.95 -37.22 -0.10
CA SER A 151 25.29 -35.92 0.50
C SER A 151 26.75 -35.90 0.94
N PHE A 152 27.45 -34.82 0.59
CA PHE A 152 28.81 -34.50 1.01
C PHE A 152 28.72 -33.29 1.94
N CYS A 153 28.91 -33.52 3.24
CA CYS A 153 28.50 -32.58 4.26
C CYS A 153 29.68 -31.97 5.00
N GLY A 154 29.87 -30.65 4.82
CA GLY A 154 30.86 -29.85 5.53
C GLY A 154 32.26 -30.44 5.42
N ILE A 155 32.70 -30.85 4.24
CA ILE A 155 33.95 -31.58 4.07
C ILE A 155 35.11 -30.59 3.92
N PRO A 156 36.16 -30.66 4.75
CA PRO A 156 37.35 -29.81 4.61
C PRO A 156 38.06 -30.02 3.28
N MET A 157 38.60 -28.94 2.70
CA MET A 157 39.53 -29.05 1.56
C MET A 157 40.87 -29.65 2.01
N PHE A 158 41.54 -30.47 1.18
CA PHE A 158 42.73 -31.23 1.59
C PHE A 158 43.85 -30.38 2.22
N SER A 159 44.27 -29.29 1.56
CA SER A 159 45.33 -28.41 2.08
C SER A 159 44.81 -27.15 2.78
N CYS A 160 43.54 -26.80 2.57
CA CYS A 160 42.89 -25.65 3.19
C CYS A 160 41.86 -26.17 4.19
N THR A 161 42.29 -26.86 5.24
CA THR A 161 41.39 -27.61 6.13
C THR A 161 40.44 -26.73 6.97
N ASP A 162 40.66 -25.42 6.97
CA ASP A 162 39.81 -24.44 7.67
C ASP A 162 38.63 -23.96 6.81
N ILE A 163 38.59 -24.34 5.53
CA ILE A 163 37.45 -24.07 4.64
C ILE A 163 36.80 -25.39 4.22
N CYS A 164 35.48 -25.39 4.13
CA CYS A 164 34.70 -26.59 3.87
C CYS A 164 33.94 -26.49 2.55
N TYR A 165 33.33 -27.61 2.18
CA TYR A 165 32.53 -27.78 0.99
C TYR A 165 31.30 -28.63 1.30
N SER A 166 30.15 -28.28 0.73
CA SER A 166 28.93 -29.09 0.86
C SER A 166 28.19 -29.23 -0.46
N SER A 167 27.70 -30.45 -0.74
CA SER A 167 26.82 -30.72 -1.88
C SER A 167 26.01 -31.99 -1.74
N GLN A 168 25.12 -32.19 -2.70
CA GLN A 168 24.29 -33.36 -2.81
C GLN A 168 24.09 -33.77 -4.27
N ILE A 169 24.06 -35.07 -4.51
CA ILE A 169 23.72 -35.68 -5.80
C ILE A 169 22.41 -36.45 -5.62
N LYS A 170 21.44 -36.24 -6.51
CA LYS A 170 20.17 -36.96 -6.54
C LYS A 170 20.03 -37.73 -7.85
N LEU A 171 19.59 -38.98 -7.77
CA LEU A 171 19.30 -39.83 -8.92
C LEU A 171 17.84 -40.25 -8.86
N TYR A 172 17.07 -39.94 -9.90
CA TYR A 172 15.63 -40.18 -9.94
C TYR A 172 15.32 -41.51 -10.64
N GLU A 173 14.55 -42.37 -9.97
CA GLU A 173 14.05 -43.62 -10.53
C GLU A 173 13.13 -43.34 -11.74
N SER A 174 13.14 -44.24 -12.73
CA SER A 174 12.35 -44.21 -13.97
C SER A 174 12.74 -43.13 -14.99
N THR A 175 13.02 -41.90 -14.56
CA THR A 175 13.41 -40.81 -15.47
C THR A 175 14.90 -40.83 -15.79
N ASN A 176 15.71 -41.44 -14.92
CA ASN A 176 17.17 -41.41 -14.96
C ASN A 176 17.76 -39.99 -14.93
N VAL A 177 16.97 -39.02 -14.42
CA VAL A 177 17.43 -37.65 -14.20
C VAL A 177 18.45 -37.63 -13.07
N ILE A 178 19.48 -36.81 -13.24
CA ILE A 178 20.48 -36.52 -12.22
C ILE A 178 20.30 -35.07 -11.80
N GLU A 179 20.29 -34.80 -10.51
CA GLU A 179 20.45 -33.45 -10.00
C GLU A 179 21.68 -33.34 -9.12
N THR A 180 22.31 -32.18 -9.18
CA THR A 180 23.47 -31.82 -8.37
C THR A 180 23.18 -30.49 -7.71
N HIS A 181 23.31 -30.46 -6.39
CA HIS A 181 23.04 -29.29 -5.56
C HIS A 181 24.32 -28.96 -4.79
N ILE A 182 25.01 -27.89 -5.17
CA ILE A 182 26.24 -27.44 -4.50
C ILE A 182 25.89 -26.24 -3.62
N ALA A 183 25.84 -26.48 -2.31
CA ALA A 183 25.47 -25.46 -1.35
C ALA A 183 26.56 -24.38 -1.25
N GLN A 184 27.81 -24.81 -1.18
CA GLN A 184 28.94 -23.89 -1.26
C GLN A 184 30.16 -24.57 -1.85
N LYS A 185 30.85 -23.84 -2.71
CA LYS A 185 32.18 -24.15 -3.20
C LYS A 185 33.06 -22.93 -3.13
N VAL A 186 34.13 -23.08 -2.37
CA VAL A 186 35.19 -22.08 -2.17
C VAL A 186 36.47 -22.48 -2.90
N LEU A 187 37.39 -21.52 -3.07
CA LEU A 187 38.70 -21.75 -3.70
C LEU A 187 39.79 -22.05 -2.67
N CYS A 188 40.40 -23.23 -2.78
CA CYS A 188 41.67 -23.54 -2.14
C CYS A 188 42.83 -23.28 -3.12
N THR A 189 43.23 -22.02 -3.28
CA THR A 189 44.22 -21.62 -4.31
C THR A 189 45.64 -22.15 -4.06
N THR A 190 45.96 -22.53 -2.83
CA THR A 190 47.27 -23.09 -2.44
C THR A 190 47.45 -24.56 -2.82
N TRP A 191 46.39 -25.23 -3.29
CA TRP A 191 46.39 -26.66 -3.58
C TRP A 191 45.63 -27.00 -4.85
N ASN A 192 46.20 -27.90 -5.66
CA ASN A 192 45.70 -28.28 -6.99
C ASN A 192 45.34 -27.07 -7.90
N GLY A 193 45.94 -25.90 -7.63
CA GLY A 193 45.57 -24.64 -8.27
C GLY A 193 44.11 -24.22 -8.07
N GLY A 194 43.39 -24.73 -7.07
CA GLY A 194 41.97 -24.42 -6.82
C GLY A 194 41.00 -24.92 -7.91
N VAL A 195 41.46 -25.73 -8.86
CA VAL A 195 40.62 -26.24 -9.95
C VAL A 195 39.71 -27.36 -9.46
N ALA A 196 38.55 -27.47 -10.10
CA ALA A 196 37.56 -28.52 -9.85
C ALA A 196 36.71 -28.73 -11.10
N ILE A 197 36.18 -29.94 -11.29
CA ILE A 197 35.38 -30.27 -12.48
C ILE A 197 33.95 -30.65 -12.08
N HIS A 198 32.95 -29.93 -12.58
CA HIS A 198 31.54 -30.27 -12.44
C HIS A 198 31.01 -30.84 -13.77
N ALA A 199 30.86 -32.16 -13.86
CA ALA A 199 30.49 -32.82 -15.11
C ALA A 199 29.95 -34.25 -14.93
N LEU A 200 29.23 -34.76 -15.93
CA LEU A 200 29.02 -36.20 -16.12
C LEU A 200 30.10 -36.74 -17.04
N HIS A 201 30.71 -37.88 -16.74
CA HIS A 201 31.79 -38.44 -17.53
C HIS A 201 31.60 -39.93 -17.84
N ASN A 202 31.64 -40.28 -19.12
CA ASN A 202 31.31 -41.62 -19.59
C ASN A 202 32.41 -42.66 -19.29
N ALA A 203 32.14 -43.93 -19.57
CA ALA A 203 32.99 -45.04 -19.16
C ALA A 203 34.34 -45.16 -19.89
N ASP A 204 34.47 -44.61 -21.11
CA ASP A 204 35.71 -44.66 -21.90
C ASP A 204 36.45 -43.31 -21.95
N GLY A 205 35.91 -42.27 -21.31
CA GLY A 205 36.47 -40.94 -21.19
C GLY A 205 36.43 -40.13 -22.49
N THR A 206 35.53 -40.48 -23.40
CA THR A 206 35.37 -39.78 -24.69
C THR A 206 34.26 -38.75 -24.70
N ILE A 207 33.32 -38.82 -23.74
CA ILE A 207 32.17 -37.92 -23.65
C ILE A 207 32.06 -37.39 -22.22
N ALA A 208 31.96 -36.08 -22.10
CA ALA A 208 31.64 -35.41 -20.85
C ALA A 208 30.60 -34.31 -21.09
N HIS A 209 29.68 -34.15 -20.14
CA HIS A 209 28.74 -33.02 -20.13
C HIS A 209 29.10 -32.13 -18.96
N VAL A 210 29.71 -30.98 -19.27
CA VAL A 210 30.31 -30.08 -18.30
C VAL A 210 29.37 -28.92 -18.03
N VAL A 211 29.18 -28.61 -16.76
CA VAL A 211 28.37 -27.46 -16.33
C VAL A 211 29.08 -26.17 -16.71
N THR A 212 28.33 -25.18 -17.19
CA THR A 212 28.79 -23.79 -17.29
C THR A 212 27.94 -22.99 -16.33
N GLY A 213 28.56 -22.41 -15.29
CA GLY A 213 27.84 -21.70 -14.24
C GLY A 213 27.08 -20.48 -14.79
N LEU A 214 26.15 -19.94 -13.98
CA LEU A 214 25.44 -18.69 -14.29
C LEU A 214 26.39 -17.49 -14.46
N ASP A 215 27.58 -17.57 -13.88
CA ASP A 215 28.69 -16.64 -14.07
C ASP A 215 29.37 -16.74 -15.46
N GLY A 216 28.91 -17.66 -16.32
CA GLY A 216 29.47 -17.93 -17.65
C GLY A 216 30.76 -18.74 -17.63
N VAL A 217 31.24 -19.20 -16.46
CA VAL A 217 32.48 -19.97 -16.34
C VAL A 217 32.19 -21.46 -16.54
N GLU A 218 32.80 -22.05 -17.55
CA GLU A 218 32.78 -23.51 -17.74
C GLU A 218 33.51 -24.18 -16.55
N ARG A 219 32.81 -25.05 -15.82
CA ARG A 219 33.28 -25.75 -14.60
C ARG A 219 34.25 -26.89 -14.95
N ASN A 220 35.26 -26.59 -15.74
CA ASN A 220 36.27 -27.52 -16.27
C ASN A 220 37.69 -26.99 -16.01
N TYR A 221 38.69 -27.87 -16.10
CA TYR A 221 40.08 -27.44 -16.11
C TYR A 221 40.40 -26.60 -17.37
N PRO A 222 41.21 -25.54 -17.29
CA PRO A 222 41.96 -25.04 -16.13
C PRO A 222 41.22 -23.96 -15.31
N ASN A 223 39.92 -23.78 -15.52
CA ASN A 223 39.17 -22.71 -14.89
C ASN A 223 39.04 -22.93 -13.37
N GLN A 224 39.17 -21.84 -12.64
CA GLN A 224 38.88 -21.76 -11.21
C GLN A 224 37.49 -21.15 -11.04
N TRP A 225 36.73 -21.64 -10.06
CA TRP A 225 35.38 -21.16 -9.83
C TRP A 225 34.91 -21.40 -8.39
N THR A 226 33.96 -20.58 -7.98
CA THR A 226 33.18 -20.68 -6.75
C THR A 226 31.70 -20.70 -7.09
N CYS A 227 30.88 -21.20 -6.18
CA CYS A 227 29.43 -21.09 -6.27
C CYS A 227 28.82 -21.23 -4.87
N GLU A 228 27.64 -20.67 -4.70
CA GLU A 228 26.80 -20.87 -3.52
C GLU A 228 25.39 -21.13 -4.04
N ASN A 229 24.66 -22.04 -3.37
CA ASN A 229 23.30 -22.44 -3.75
C ASN A 229 23.15 -22.70 -5.27
N ASP A 230 24.00 -23.56 -5.83
CA ASP A 230 24.07 -23.85 -7.27
C ASP A 230 23.41 -25.21 -7.58
N GLY A 231 22.27 -25.18 -8.28
CA GLY A 231 21.49 -26.36 -8.68
C GLY A 231 21.61 -26.64 -10.18
N TRP A 232 21.85 -27.90 -10.54
CA TRP A 232 21.89 -28.35 -11.94
C TRP A 232 21.18 -29.67 -12.14
N ARG A 233 20.39 -29.75 -13.20
CA ARG A 233 19.70 -30.96 -13.67
C ARG A 233 20.34 -31.46 -14.96
N PHE A 234 20.57 -32.76 -15.02
CA PHE A 234 21.00 -33.48 -16.21
C PHE A 234 19.90 -34.45 -16.62
N THR A 235 19.23 -34.13 -17.72
CA THR A 235 18.14 -34.93 -18.28
C THR A 235 18.67 -35.80 -19.40
N PRO A 236 18.56 -37.14 -19.33
CA PRO A 236 19.00 -38.04 -20.39
C PRO A 236 18.36 -37.66 -21.74
N ASN A 237 19.19 -37.52 -22.77
CA ASN A 237 18.78 -37.15 -24.13
C ASN A 237 19.24 -38.20 -25.16
N GLY A 238 19.14 -39.47 -24.78
CA GLY A 238 19.63 -40.61 -25.54
C GLY A 238 20.77 -41.35 -24.83
N SER A 239 21.33 -42.36 -25.48
CA SER A 239 22.27 -43.28 -24.82
C SER A 239 23.64 -42.67 -24.48
N ASN A 240 23.99 -41.49 -24.97
CA ASN A 240 25.29 -40.88 -24.74
C ASN A 240 25.22 -39.35 -24.56
N ASP A 241 24.04 -38.81 -24.27
CA ASP A 241 23.77 -37.38 -24.31
C ASP A 241 22.88 -36.97 -23.13
N TYR A 242 23.09 -35.76 -22.63
CA TYR A 242 22.33 -35.17 -21.53
C TYR A 242 22.06 -33.68 -21.84
N VAL A 243 20.83 -33.24 -21.60
CA VAL A 243 20.47 -31.82 -21.55
C VAL A 243 20.77 -31.31 -20.14
N LEU A 244 21.50 -30.20 -20.06
CA LEU A 244 21.86 -29.54 -18.81
C LEU A 244 20.97 -28.32 -18.63
N GLU A 245 20.40 -28.20 -17.45
CA GLU A 245 19.51 -27.10 -17.06
C GLU A 245 19.95 -26.61 -15.68
N ASN A 246 20.08 -25.31 -15.51
CA ASN A 246 20.22 -24.72 -14.18
C ASN A 246 18.85 -24.77 -13.51
N ILE A 247 18.81 -25.25 -12.28
CA ILE A 247 17.60 -25.36 -11.46
C ILE A 247 17.84 -24.67 -10.13
N ASP A 248 16.76 -24.33 -9.43
CA ASP A 248 16.86 -23.81 -8.09
C ASP A 248 17.60 -24.79 -7.16
N PHE A 249 18.35 -24.22 -6.22
CA PHE A 249 19.00 -24.99 -5.18
C PHE A 249 17.95 -25.51 -4.21
N ALA A 250 17.55 -26.76 -4.42
CA ALA A 250 16.55 -27.45 -3.64
C ALA A 250 17.10 -28.80 -3.19
N PRO A 251 18.09 -28.83 -2.27
CA PRO A 251 18.61 -30.08 -1.73
C PRO A 251 17.56 -30.81 -0.91
N ALA A 252 17.74 -32.12 -0.72
CA ALA A 252 17.03 -32.83 0.31
C ALA A 252 17.65 -32.49 1.68
N VAL A 253 16.83 -32.07 2.64
CA VAL A 253 17.25 -31.68 3.98
C VAL A 253 17.37 -32.89 4.89
N ALA A 254 18.37 -32.88 5.74
CA ALA A 254 18.61 -33.90 6.78
C ALA A 254 18.50 -33.31 8.19
N GLY A 255 18.52 -31.99 8.33
CA GLY A 255 18.32 -31.30 9.60
C GLY A 255 16.86 -31.30 10.05
N THR A 256 16.63 -31.59 11.32
CA THR A 256 15.33 -31.37 11.97
C THR A 256 15.21 -29.98 12.59
N ASP A 257 16.33 -29.29 12.76
CA ASP A 257 16.36 -27.95 13.32
C ASP A 257 15.98 -26.94 12.24
N ILE A 258 14.98 -26.12 12.56
CA ILE A 258 14.47 -25.08 11.68
C ILE A 258 15.12 -23.77 12.05
N ILE A 259 15.53 -23.03 11.03
CA ILE A 259 16.10 -21.70 11.12
C ILE A 259 15.16 -20.75 10.41
N TRP A 260 14.76 -19.71 11.12
CA TRP A 260 13.96 -18.64 10.56
C TRP A 260 14.85 -17.50 10.14
N GLN A 261 14.69 -17.05 8.89
CA GLN A 261 15.39 -15.92 8.32
C GLN A 261 14.40 -14.82 7.93
N ASP A 262 14.84 -13.56 8.06
CA ASP A 262 14.13 -12.44 7.44
C ASP A 262 14.37 -12.40 5.92
N GLN A 263 13.68 -11.51 5.23
CA GLN A 263 13.83 -11.27 3.78
C GLN A 263 15.26 -10.90 3.33
N PHE A 264 16.16 -10.55 4.27
CA PHE A 264 17.55 -10.22 3.99
C PHE A 264 18.50 -11.40 4.27
N GLY A 265 17.95 -12.56 4.67
CA GLY A 265 18.70 -13.76 5.02
C GLY A 265 19.28 -13.76 6.44
N ASN A 266 18.96 -12.77 7.28
CA ASN A 266 19.43 -12.76 8.67
C ASN A 266 18.61 -13.74 9.51
N GLN A 267 19.30 -14.55 10.31
CA GLN A 267 18.63 -15.44 11.25
C GLN A 267 17.92 -14.65 12.37
N ILE A 268 16.61 -14.84 12.48
CA ILE A 268 15.75 -14.19 13.48
C ILE A 268 15.28 -15.15 14.58
N GLY A 269 15.39 -16.46 14.37
CA GLY A 269 14.99 -17.47 15.35
C GLY A 269 15.34 -18.89 14.94
N THR A 270 15.11 -19.82 15.85
CA THR A 270 15.22 -21.27 15.61
C THR A 270 14.07 -22.03 16.25
N GLY A 271 13.77 -23.20 15.71
CA GLY A 271 12.70 -24.08 16.16
C GLY A 271 11.44 -23.97 15.30
N GLY A 272 10.50 -24.90 15.52
CA GLY A 272 9.29 -25.01 14.70
C GLY A 272 8.21 -23.96 14.96
N GLU A 273 8.46 -22.99 15.85
CA GLU A 273 7.55 -21.88 16.12
C GLU A 273 8.35 -20.64 16.54
N ILE A 274 8.03 -19.49 15.95
CA ILE A 274 8.53 -18.17 16.38
C ILE A 274 7.40 -17.14 16.40
N ILE A 275 7.61 -16.03 17.10
CA ILE A 275 6.71 -14.87 17.08
C ILE A 275 7.48 -13.67 16.53
N VAL A 276 6.93 -13.02 15.51
CA VAL A 276 7.51 -11.85 14.85
C VAL A 276 6.61 -10.62 15.00
N PHE A 277 7.20 -9.43 14.95
CA PHE A 277 6.51 -8.14 15.01
C PHE A 277 6.89 -7.33 13.76
N PRO A 278 6.25 -7.60 12.62
CA PRO A 278 6.58 -6.98 11.34
C PRO A 278 6.18 -5.49 11.35
N ASP A 279 7.06 -4.63 10.86
CA ASP A 279 6.86 -3.17 10.75
C ASP A 279 6.39 -2.72 9.35
N GLY A 280 6.22 -3.67 8.44
CA GLY A 280 5.71 -3.48 7.08
C GLY A 280 5.61 -4.82 6.35
N ASN A 281 5.22 -4.79 5.07
CA ASN A 281 5.16 -5.99 4.25
C ASN A 281 6.52 -6.69 4.23
N THR A 282 6.54 -7.97 4.55
CA THR A 282 7.79 -8.74 4.69
C THR A 282 7.53 -10.22 4.48
N THR A 283 8.59 -10.93 4.10
CA THR A 283 8.60 -12.39 3.96
C THR A 283 9.63 -12.97 4.92
N TYR A 284 9.26 -14.08 5.55
CA TYR A 284 10.14 -14.87 6.40
C TYR A 284 10.31 -16.26 5.81
N THR A 285 11.55 -16.73 5.76
CA THR A 285 11.87 -18.07 5.26
C THR A 285 12.14 -18.99 6.45
N ALA A 286 11.39 -20.07 6.57
CA ALA A 286 11.72 -21.17 7.47
C ALA A 286 12.53 -22.19 6.69
N GLY A 287 13.74 -22.50 7.14
CA GLY A 287 14.59 -23.45 6.43
C GLY A 287 15.24 -24.49 7.32
N ALA A 288 15.62 -25.61 6.70
CA ALA A 288 16.34 -26.70 7.33
C ALA A 288 17.63 -27.02 6.56
N SER A 289 18.64 -27.48 7.28
CA SER A 289 19.95 -27.79 6.72
C SER A 289 19.95 -29.07 5.86
N LEU A 290 20.65 -29.01 4.72
CA LEU A 290 21.03 -30.17 3.88
C LEU A 290 21.72 -31.28 4.70
N CYS A 291 22.52 -30.89 5.69
CA CYS A 291 23.46 -31.75 6.40
C CYS A 291 23.10 -32.03 7.87
N GLY A 292 22.07 -31.36 8.40
CA GLY A 292 21.87 -31.26 9.85
C GLY A 292 23.17 -30.88 10.56
N ASP A 293 23.39 -31.44 11.75
CA ASP A 293 24.56 -31.16 12.61
C ASP A 293 25.93 -31.43 11.94
N ALA A 294 25.99 -32.19 10.84
CA ALA A 294 27.26 -32.56 10.21
C ALA A 294 27.93 -31.42 9.43
N GLY A 295 27.18 -30.36 9.08
CA GLY A 295 27.66 -29.20 8.31
C GLY A 295 28.08 -27.98 9.16
N ASP A 296 27.61 -27.88 10.41
CA ASP A 296 27.64 -26.64 11.20
C ASP A 296 29.04 -26.07 11.49
N TRP A 297 30.07 -26.92 11.54
CA TRP A 297 31.38 -26.53 12.05
C TRP A 297 32.09 -25.44 11.22
N CYS A 298 31.71 -25.26 9.95
CA CYS A 298 32.30 -24.23 9.10
C CYS A 298 31.44 -22.96 8.97
N GLY A 299 30.45 -22.77 9.86
CA GLY A 299 29.65 -21.53 9.92
C GLY A 299 28.68 -21.36 8.75
N PHE A 300 28.51 -22.41 7.96
CA PHE A 300 27.59 -22.51 6.86
C PHE A 300 26.99 -23.91 6.93
N GLU A 301 25.71 -24.03 7.26
CA GLU A 301 25.03 -25.30 7.58
C GLU A 301 24.82 -26.22 6.35
N GLY A 302 25.71 -26.14 5.36
CA GLY A 302 25.65 -26.95 4.16
C GLY A 302 24.52 -26.59 3.20
N GLY A 303 23.95 -25.39 3.31
CA GLY A 303 22.82 -24.90 2.51
C GLY A 303 21.50 -25.20 3.18
N ILE A 304 20.59 -24.23 3.11
CA ILE A 304 19.26 -24.29 3.70
C ILE A 304 18.25 -24.40 2.55
N GLU A 305 17.35 -25.38 2.61
CA GLU A 305 16.12 -25.38 1.83
C GLU A 305 14.98 -24.99 2.76
N GLY A 306 14.05 -24.17 2.28
CA GLY A 306 13.04 -23.58 3.12
C GLY A 306 11.76 -23.28 2.38
N ASP A 307 10.78 -22.88 3.16
CA ASP A 307 9.46 -22.46 2.74
C ASP A 307 9.18 -21.07 3.30
N ASP A 308 8.46 -20.25 2.53
CA ASP A 308 8.26 -18.84 2.82
C ASP A 308 6.91 -18.58 3.47
N VAL A 309 6.87 -17.56 4.31
CA VAL A 309 5.65 -17.03 4.91
C VAL A 309 5.61 -15.53 4.70
N SER A 310 4.54 -15.04 4.10
CA SER A 310 4.36 -13.63 3.80
C SER A 310 3.42 -12.95 4.79
N ILE A 311 3.85 -11.78 5.27
CA ILE A 311 3.00 -10.88 6.04
C ILE A 311 2.78 -9.62 5.22
N SER A 312 1.52 -9.27 5.02
CA SER A 312 1.12 -8.08 4.27
C SER A 312 0.18 -7.20 5.10
N PHE A 313 0.20 -5.90 4.78
CA PHE A 313 -0.63 -4.88 5.40
C PHE A 313 -1.59 -4.28 4.39
N GLU A 314 -2.85 -4.16 4.77
CA GLU A 314 -3.88 -3.52 3.98
C GLU A 314 -4.48 -2.32 4.71
N SER A 315 -4.99 -1.36 3.94
CA SER A 315 -5.75 -0.22 4.46
C SER A 315 -7.14 -0.14 3.85
N VAL A 316 -8.04 0.47 4.61
CA VAL A 316 -9.30 1.01 4.14
C VAL A 316 -9.53 2.33 4.86
N GLN A 317 -9.96 3.36 4.12
CA GLN A 317 -10.21 4.70 4.66
C GLN A 317 -11.35 5.37 3.91
N ILE A 318 -12.14 6.16 4.64
CA ILE A 318 -13.17 7.05 4.09
C ILE A 318 -12.52 8.42 3.83
N LEU A 319 -12.54 8.85 2.56
CA LEU A 319 -11.92 10.11 2.14
C LEU A 319 -12.86 11.30 2.32
N ASP A 320 -14.12 11.13 1.88
CA ASP A 320 -15.11 12.22 1.86
C ASP A 320 -16.54 11.66 1.74
N VAL A 321 -17.54 12.49 2.05
CA VAL A 321 -18.96 12.18 1.90
C VAL A 321 -19.74 13.35 1.30
N ASP A 322 -20.39 13.11 0.16
CA ASP A 322 -21.36 14.04 -0.42
C ASP A 322 -22.77 13.72 0.10
N VAL A 323 -23.45 14.72 0.65
CA VAL A 323 -24.81 14.59 1.22
C VAL A 323 -25.81 15.48 0.49
N VAL A 324 -27.00 14.93 0.25
CA VAL A 324 -28.20 15.67 -0.20
C VAL A 324 -29.31 15.50 0.83
N ASN A 325 -29.79 16.61 1.39
CA ASN A 325 -30.87 16.67 2.37
C ASN A 325 -32.24 16.35 1.74
N ALA A 326 -33.19 15.91 2.57
CA ALA A 326 -34.55 15.58 2.13
C ALA A 326 -35.42 16.85 2.08
N PRO A 327 -36.02 17.23 0.93
CA PRO A 327 -36.86 18.43 0.87
C PRO A 327 -38.20 18.23 1.59
N CYS A 328 -38.77 19.31 2.13
CA CYS A 328 -40.02 19.29 2.91
C CYS A 328 -41.22 18.62 2.19
N ASP A 329 -41.26 18.66 0.85
CA ASP A 329 -42.32 18.08 0.02
C ASP A 329 -42.09 16.59 -0.33
N ASN A 330 -40.88 16.07 -0.12
CA ASN A 330 -40.51 14.66 -0.28
C ASN A 330 -39.58 14.20 0.85
N PRO A 331 -40.15 13.71 1.98
CA PRO A 331 -39.39 13.31 3.16
C PRO A 331 -38.40 12.16 2.95
N SER A 332 -38.47 11.42 1.84
CA SER A 332 -37.52 10.34 1.48
C SER A 332 -36.61 10.75 0.31
N GLY A 333 -36.39 12.05 0.11
CA GLY A 333 -35.62 12.57 -1.02
C GLY A 333 -34.10 12.64 -0.81
N GLY A 334 -33.59 12.30 0.37
CA GLY A 334 -32.16 12.43 0.67
C GLY A 334 -31.27 11.35 0.03
N SER A 335 -29.97 11.62 -0.07
CA SER A 335 -28.97 10.67 -0.56
C SER A 335 -27.57 10.97 -0.01
N ALA A 336 -26.70 9.96 0.01
CA ALA A 336 -25.29 10.12 0.36
C ALA A 336 -24.40 9.30 -0.59
N ILE A 337 -23.24 9.85 -0.94
CA ILE A 337 -22.16 9.19 -1.69
C ILE A 337 -20.90 9.23 -0.82
N VAL A 338 -20.35 8.08 -0.48
CA VAL A 338 -19.11 7.96 0.30
C VAL A 338 -17.96 7.61 -0.63
N TYR A 339 -16.89 8.39 -0.58
CA TYR A 339 -15.65 8.15 -1.31
C TYR A 339 -14.69 7.37 -0.41
N VAL A 340 -14.20 6.25 -0.91
CA VAL A 340 -13.37 5.31 -0.15
C VAL A 340 -12.10 4.99 -0.91
N ASP A 341 -11.03 4.70 -0.17
CA ASP A 341 -9.72 4.34 -0.70
C ASP A 341 -9.07 3.22 0.14
N GLY A 342 -8.12 2.48 -0.43
CA GLY A 342 -7.43 1.40 0.26
C GLY A 342 -6.77 0.35 -0.64
N SER A 343 -6.01 -0.56 -0.04
CA SER A 343 -5.26 -1.62 -0.73
C SER A 343 -5.83 -3.04 -0.57
N GLY A 344 -6.83 -3.24 0.29
CA GLY A 344 -7.38 -4.56 0.68
C GLY A 344 -8.69 -4.99 0.01
N GLY A 345 -8.98 -4.52 -1.21
CA GLY A 345 -10.22 -4.85 -1.92
C GLY A 345 -10.32 -6.35 -2.28
N PRO A 346 -11.54 -6.95 -2.35
CA PRO A 346 -12.86 -6.32 -2.38
C PRO A 346 -13.42 -5.95 -0.99
N TYR A 347 -14.18 -4.84 -0.92
CA TYR A 347 -14.75 -4.30 0.31
C TYR A 347 -16.19 -4.75 0.58
N ASN A 348 -16.56 -4.81 1.85
CA ASN A 348 -17.92 -4.94 2.35
C ASN A 348 -18.44 -3.56 2.80
N TYR A 349 -19.71 -3.28 2.54
CA TYR A 349 -20.38 -2.03 2.91
C TYR A 349 -21.54 -2.32 3.86
N SER A 350 -21.78 -1.44 4.83
CA SER A 350 -22.95 -1.50 5.71
C SER A 350 -23.45 -0.09 6.04
N TRP A 351 -24.73 0.15 5.79
CA TRP A 351 -25.44 1.36 6.19
C TRP A 351 -26.46 1.03 7.28
N GLN A 352 -26.41 1.74 8.40
CA GLN A 352 -27.35 1.61 9.53
C GLN A 352 -28.00 2.95 9.85
N ASN A 353 -29.26 2.95 10.26
CA ASN A 353 -29.93 4.17 10.76
C ASN A 353 -29.66 4.40 12.25
N SER A 354 -30.18 5.48 12.83
CA SER A 354 -29.95 5.86 14.24
C SER A 354 -30.51 4.85 15.26
N VAL A 355 -31.37 3.94 14.83
CA VAL A 355 -31.98 2.88 15.64
C VAL A 355 -31.20 1.54 15.50
N GLY A 356 -30.21 1.48 14.61
CA GLY A 356 -29.35 0.32 14.36
C GLY A 356 -29.90 -0.67 13.31
N ASP A 357 -30.93 -0.31 12.55
CA ASP A 357 -31.42 -1.14 11.46
C ASP A 357 -30.53 -1.00 10.22
N VAL A 358 -30.09 -2.13 9.66
CA VAL A 358 -29.32 -2.17 8.41
C VAL A 358 -30.25 -1.85 7.22
N ILE A 359 -29.94 -0.78 6.49
CA ILE A 359 -30.74 -0.30 5.35
C ILE A 359 -30.13 -0.67 3.99
N SER A 360 -28.82 -0.89 3.90
CA SER A 360 -28.13 -1.31 2.68
C SER A 360 -26.76 -1.90 2.98
N GLU A 361 -26.31 -2.86 2.16
CA GLU A 361 -24.96 -3.46 2.23
C GLU A 361 -24.28 -3.53 0.85
N SER A 362 -24.88 -2.90 -0.18
CA SER A 362 -24.53 -3.19 -1.57
C SER A 362 -23.55 -2.22 -2.22
N ALA A 363 -23.36 -1.02 -1.66
CA ALA A 363 -22.52 0.01 -2.25
C ALA A 363 -22.16 1.12 -1.25
N ALA A 364 -21.13 1.90 -1.59
CA ALA A 364 -20.74 3.13 -0.89
C ALA A 364 -21.64 4.34 -1.22
N SER A 365 -22.65 4.19 -2.08
CA SER A 365 -23.65 5.23 -2.36
C SER A 365 -25.07 4.70 -2.11
N ILE A 366 -25.91 5.56 -1.54
CA ILE A 366 -27.28 5.24 -1.19
C ILE A 366 -28.20 6.45 -1.41
N GLY A 367 -29.42 6.20 -1.86
CA GLY A 367 -30.46 7.22 -2.01
C GLY A 367 -31.76 6.82 -1.32
N SER A 368 -32.76 7.69 -1.42
CA SER A 368 -34.06 7.53 -0.76
C SER A 368 -34.01 7.57 0.76
N LEU A 369 -33.07 8.34 1.32
CA LEU A 369 -32.90 8.52 2.75
C LEU A 369 -33.93 9.53 3.29
N THR A 370 -34.45 9.25 4.49
CA THR A 370 -35.22 10.22 5.29
C THR A 370 -34.31 11.02 6.20
N ALA A 371 -34.77 12.16 6.71
CA ALA A 371 -34.04 12.93 7.72
C ALA A 371 -33.80 12.05 8.97
N ASP A 372 -32.52 11.73 9.22
CA ASP A 372 -32.03 10.86 10.29
C ASP A 372 -30.48 10.92 10.32
N THR A 373 -29.87 10.30 11.33
CA THR A 373 -28.43 10.03 11.37
C THR A 373 -28.18 8.58 10.94
N TYR A 374 -27.26 8.39 9.99
CA TYR A 374 -26.86 7.08 9.47
C TYR A 374 -25.40 6.81 9.80
N GLN A 375 -25.08 5.57 10.13
CA GLN A 375 -23.72 5.08 10.26
C GLN A 375 -23.35 4.29 9.00
N PHE A 376 -22.26 4.67 8.35
CA PHE A 376 -21.66 3.91 7.27
C PHE A 376 -20.39 3.23 7.77
N THR A 377 -20.28 1.93 7.48
CA THR A 377 -19.11 1.10 7.77
C THR A 377 -18.60 0.47 6.48
N ILE A 378 -17.31 0.59 6.24
CA ILE A 378 -16.60 -0.15 5.19
C ILE A 378 -15.60 -1.11 5.84
N SER A 379 -15.47 -2.32 5.31
CA SER A 379 -14.46 -3.27 5.79
C SER A 379 -13.85 -4.15 4.70
N THR A 380 -12.63 -4.62 4.93
CA THR A 380 -11.96 -5.63 4.11
C THR A 380 -12.32 -7.05 4.58
N LEU A 381 -11.96 -8.08 3.80
CA LEU A 381 -12.17 -9.47 4.20
C LEU A 381 -11.32 -9.86 5.44
N SER A 382 -10.15 -9.23 5.61
CA SER A 382 -9.26 -9.46 6.76
C SER A 382 -9.72 -8.72 8.02
N GLY A 383 -10.72 -7.85 7.92
CA GLY A 383 -11.39 -7.21 9.05
C GLY A 383 -10.91 -5.79 9.38
N CYS A 384 -10.18 -5.13 8.48
CA CYS A 384 -9.88 -3.71 8.61
C CYS A 384 -11.15 -2.91 8.35
N GLU A 385 -11.51 -1.98 9.24
CA GLU A 385 -12.76 -1.23 9.15
C GLU A 385 -12.55 0.25 9.35
N ASP A 386 -13.40 1.05 8.68
CA ASP A 386 -13.56 2.48 8.93
C ASP A 386 -15.05 2.83 9.00
N VAL A 387 -15.38 3.81 9.84
CA VAL A 387 -16.76 4.13 10.22
C VAL A 387 -16.97 5.64 10.25
N ILE A 388 -18.07 6.11 9.64
CA ILE A 388 -18.49 7.51 9.67
C ILE A 388 -19.97 7.66 10.01
N GLU A 389 -20.31 8.74 10.72
CA GLU A 389 -21.69 9.18 10.94
C GLU A 389 -22.07 10.25 9.91
N ILE A 390 -23.22 10.07 9.27
CA ILE A 390 -23.74 10.90 8.18
C ILE A 390 -25.13 11.40 8.58
N VAL A 391 -25.33 12.71 8.57
CA VAL A 391 -26.61 13.33 8.95
C VAL A 391 -27.35 13.78 7.69
N ILE A 392 -28.58 13.31 7.51
CA ILE A 392 -29.52 13.83 6.52
C ILE A 392 -30.50 14.75 7.24
N ASP A 393 -30.58 16.02 6.84
CA ASP A 393 -31.53 17.00 7.39
C ASP A 393 -32.70 17.25 6.43
N THR A 394 -33.66 18.07 6.85
CA THR A 394 -34.78 18.54 6.04
C THR A 394 -34.45 19.89 5.39
N ASP A 395 -34.65 20.04 4.09
CA ASP A 395 -34.36 21.28 3.35
C ASP A 395 -35.63 22.16 3.20
N GLY A 396 -35.63 23.34 3.86
CA GLY A 396 -36.70 24.36 3.86
C GLY A 396 -36.62 25.32 5.07
N ASN A 397 -37.19 26.54 4.97
CA ASN A 397 -37.19 27.53 6.07
C ASN A 397 -38.52 27.52 6.85
N GLU A 398 -38.46 27.54 8.19
CA GLU A 398 -39.64 27.70 9.04
C GLU A 398 -40.27 29.11 8.88
N VAL A 399 -41.58 29.23 9.17
CA VAL A 399 -42.31 30.51 9.12
C VAL A 399 -41.75 31.46 10.17
N THR A 400 -41.47 32.70 9.80
CA THR A 400 -40.98 33.72 10.72
C THR A 400 -42.00 33.98 11.83
N ASP A 401 -41.54 34.09 13.08
CA ASP A 401 -42.43 34.42 14.19
C ASP A 401 -43.10 35.79 13.95
N ALA A 402 -44.43 35.81 14.03
CA ALA A 402 -45.17 37.07 14.02
C ALA A 402 -44.85 37.81 15.33
N ASN A 403 -44.47 39.08 15.23
CA ASN A 403 -44.15 39.94 16.37
C ASN A 403 -44.86 41.28 16.20
N THR A 404 -45.56 41.68 17.25
CA THR A 404 -46.13 43.02 17.43
C THR A 404 -45.26 43.83 18.40
N VAL A 405 -45.48 45.13 18.50
CA VAL A 405 -44.80 45.98 19.50
C VAL A 405 -45.38 45.74 20.91
N GLU A 406 -44.69 46.19 21.96
CA GLU A 406 -45.21 46.10 23.33
C GLU A 406 -46.56 46.84 23.51
N ASP A 407 -47.34 46.42 24.51
CA ASP A 407 -48.62 47.02 24.88
C ASP A 407 -48.53 48.53 25.12
N ILE A 408 -49.52 49.29 24.66
CA ILE A 408 -49.44 50.75 24.54
C ILE A 408 -50.40 51.46 25.49
N GLU A 409 -49.87 52.28 26.39
CA GLU A 409 -50.67 53.18 27.24
C GLU A 409 -50.58 54.63 26.74
N THR A 410 -51.71 55.27 26.41
CA THR A 410 -51.75 56.58 25.74
C THR A 410 -52.72 57.58 26.41
N CYS A 411 -52.78 58.82 25.96
CA CYS A 411 -53.85 59.78 26.32
C CYS A 411 -54.73 60.09 25.10
N GLU A 412 -54.39 59.52 23.95
CA GLU A 412 -54.98 59.79 22.65
C GLU A 412 -56.00 58.70 22.26
N LEU A 413 -56.94 59.05 21.38
CA LEU A 413 -58.03 58.15 20.94
C LEU A 413 -57.80 57.56 19.53
N GLU A 414 -56.57 57.68 19.03
CA GLU A 414 -56.08 57.21 17.73
C GLU A 414 -54.62 56.76 17.88
N ILE A 415 -54.21 55.66 17.25
CA ILE A 415 -52.83 55.15 17.33
C ILE A 415 -52.44 54.34 16.08
N ASN A 416 -51.14 54.21 15.80
CA ASN A 416 -50.61 53.29 14.79
C ASN A 416 -50.10 51.99 15.46
N LEU A 417 -50.42 50.84 14.86
CA LEU A 417 -49.88 49.54 15.23
C LEU A 417 -48.85 49.09 14.19
N PHE A 418 -47.86 48.34 14.66
CA PHE A 418 -46.73 47.85 13.88
C PHE A 418 -46.50 46.37 14.18
N GLY A 419 -46.31 45.60 13.11
CA GLY A 419 -45.92 44.20 13.12
C GLY A 419 -44.69 44.04 12.23
N ASN A 420 -43.98 42.94 12.35
CA ASN A 420 -42.85 42.65 11.47
C ASN A 420 -43.29 42.39 10.02
N ASP A 421 -42.48 42.83 9.06
CA ASP A 421 -42.70 42.61 7.62
C ASP A 421 -42.58 41.12 7.27
N PRO A 422 -43.48 40.56 6.44
CA PRO A 422 -43.32 39.20 5.91
C PRO A 422 -42.06 39.08 5.05
N LEU A 423 -41.30 37.99 5.20
CA LEU A 423 -40.15 37.68 4.35
C LEU A 423 -40.59 37.16 2.96
N ASP A 424 -39.64 37.01 2.04
CA ASP A 424 -39.93 36.56 0.67
C ASP A 424 -40.56 35.15 0.68
N GLY A 425 -41.79 35.04 0.17
CA GLY A 425 -42.60 33.82 0.23
C GLY A 425 -43.64 33.74 1.36
N GLU A 426 -43.69 34.73 2.26
CA GLU A 426 -44.68 34.83 3.34
C GLU A 426 -45.81 35.84 3.03
N THR A 427 -46.95 35.72 3.70
CA THR A 427 -48.03 36.74 3.69
C THR A 427 -48.52 37.06 5.10
N GLY A 428 -48.97 38.31 5.37
CA GLY A 428 -49.38 38.77 6.70
C GLY A 428 -50.68 39.57 6.79
N TYR A 429 -51.39 39.49 7.93
CA TYR A 429 -52.63 40.24 8.19
C TYR A 429 -52.98 40.53 9.67
N TRP A 430 -53.72 41.62 9.92
CA TRP A 430 -54.21 42.12 11.22
C TRP A 430 -55.70 41.81 11.50
N THR A 431 -56.06 41.56 12.76
CA THR A 431 -57.45 41.40 13.23
C THR A 431 -57.73 42.11 14.57
N LEU A 432 -58.98 42.52 14.83
CA LEU A 432 -59.43 43.05 16.13
C LEU A 432 -59.90 41.89 17.00
N VAL A 433 -59.25 41.70 18.15
CA VAL A 433 -59.54 40.61 19.10
C VAL A 433 -60.59 41.05 20.13
N SER A 434 -60.42 42.23 20.76
CA SER A 434 -61.37 42.77 21.73
C SER A 434 -61.28 44.31 21.92
N GLY A 435 -62.28 44.95 22.54
CA GLY A 435 -62.32 46.41 22.74
C GLY A 435 -62.96 47.19 21.58
N GLN A 436 -62.53 48.43 21.34
CA GLN A 436 -63.07 49.31 20.31
C GLN A 436 -61.94 49.96 19.49
N GLY A 437 -61.93 49.73 18.18
CA GLY A 437 -61.03 50.44 17.26
C GLY A 437 -61.24 49.96 15.83
N ASN A 438 -61.09 50.86 14.86
CA ASN A 438 -61.24 50.55 13.45
C ASN A 438 -59.86 50.45 12.77
N ILE A 439 -59.53 49.28 12.22
CA ILE A 439 -58.29 49.02 11.46
C ILE A 439 -58.44 49.58 10.04
N ILE A 440 -57.49 50.42 9.62
CA ILE A 440 -57.52 51.07 8.31
C ILE A 440 -57.05 50.15 7.17
N ASN A 441 -55.94 49.42 7.33
CA ASN A 441 -55.45 48.48 6.32
C ASN A 441 -54.93 47.19 6.97
N SER A 442 -55.72 46.11 6.89
CA SER A 442 -55.44 44.86 7.61
C SER A 442 -54.33 44.00 7.00
N THR A 443 -53.76 44.30 5.83
CA THR A 443 -52.69 43.48 5.21
C THR A 443 -51.36 44.21 5.14
N ASN A 444 -51.25 45.39 5.77
CA ASN A 444 -50.00 46.12 5.90
C ASN A 444 -49.45 45.90 7.31
N SER A 445 -48.16 45.61 7.44
CA SER A 445 -47.46 45.45 8.71
C SER A 445 -47.56 46.70 9.59
N GLU A 446 -47.71 47.89 8.99
CA GLU A 446 -48.04 49.15 9.65
C GLU A 446 -49.48 49.62 9.33
N THR A 447 -50.33 49.79 10.36
CA THR A 447 -51.72 50.25 10.19
C THR A 447 -52.19 51.18 11.30
N THR A 448 -53.01 52.16 10.96
CA THR A 448 -53.68 53.05 11.93
C THR A 448 -54.96 52.42 12.49
N ILE A 449 -55.20 52.66 13.78
CA ILE A 449 -56.40 52.34 14.53
C ILE A 449 -57.06 53.64 14.99
N THR A 450 -58.34 53.82 14.63
CA THR A 450 -59.13 55.00 14.99
C THR A 450 -60.30 54.64 15.91
N ASN A 451 -60.77 55.62 16.69
CA ASN A 451 -61.87 55.48 17.67
C ASN A 451 -61.55 54.52 18.83
N LEU A 452 -60.34 54.62 19.41
CA LEU A 452 -59.97 53.85 20.59
C LEU A 452 -60.87 54.17 21.78
N GLY A 453 -61.30 53.13 22.51
CA GLY A 453 -62.02 53.29 23.76
C GLY A 453 -61.08 53.69 24.90
N PHE A 454 -61.58 54.46 25.87
CA PHE A 454 -60.88 54.62 27.15
C PHE A 454 -60.85 53.27 27.89
N GLY A 455 -59.68 52.87 28.35
CA GLY A 455 -59.44 51.49 28.83
C GLY A 455 -58.85 50.61 27.72
N GLU A 456 -58.95 49.29 27.88
CA GLU A 456 -58.25 48.25 27.11
C GLU A 456 -58.85 47.98 25.71
N ASN A 457 -57.98 47.79 24.70
CA ASN A 457 -58.32 47.38 23.33
C ASN A 457 -57.24 46.42 22.78
N ILE A 458 -57.60 45.27 22.15
CA ILE A 458 -56.65 44.20 21.76
C ILE A 458 -56.74 43.85 20.26
N PHE A 459 -55.59 43.71 19.57
CA PHE A 459 -55.45 43.39 18.14
C PHE A 459 -54.41 42.28 17.90
N ALA A 460 -54.45 41.55 16.77
CA ALA A 460 -53.52 40.44 16.46
C ALA A 460 -52.95 40.47 15.03
N TRP A 461 -51.66 40.12 14.86
CA TRP A 461 -50.91 39.99 13.59
C TRP A 461 -50.56 38.53 13.29
N THR A 462 -50.84 38.05 12.06
CA THR A 462 -50.58 36.65 11.63
C THR A 462 -49.72 36.60 10.37
N LEU A 463 -48.73 35.69 10.31
CA LEU A 463 -47.88 35.37 9.14
C LEU A 463 -48.09 33.91 8.65
N GLU A 464 -48.02 33.64 7.33
CA GLU A 464 -48.17 32.29 6.74
C GLU A 464 -47.28 32.01 5.50
N ASN A 465 -46.80 30.76 5.32
CA ASN A 465 -46.12 30.24 4.12
C ASN A 465 -46.40 28.73 3.86
N GLU A 466 -45.69 28.09 2.93
CA GLU A 466 -45.87 26.67 2.56
C GLU A 466 -45.53 25.65 3.66
N CYS A 467 -44.80 26.06 4.71
CA CYS A 467 -44.41 25.27 5.87
C CYS A 467 -45.31 25.48 7.12
N GLY A 468 -46.18 26.52 7.19
CA GLY A 468 -47.08 26.74 8.34
C GLY A 468 -47.62 28.18 8.57
N THR A 469 -48.00 28.52 9.82
CA THR A 469 -48.51 29.86 10.26
C THR A 469 -47.99 30.30 11.65
N SER A 470 -47.76 31.59 11.91
CA SER A 470 -47.41 32.19 13.24
C SER A 470 -48.28 33.42 13.59
N THR A 471 -48.55 33.74 14.86
CA THR A 471 -49.47 34.85 15.29
C THR A 471 -49.09 35.47 16.65
N ASP A 472 -49.25 36.80 16.80
CA ASP A 472 -49.00 37.58 18.03
C ASP A 472 -50.05 38.69 18.30
N GLU A 473 -50.28 39.07 19.58
CA GLU A 473 -51.34 40.01 20.04
C GLU A 473 -50.80 41.26 20.77
N ILE A 474 -51.48 42.42 20.65
CA ILE A 474 -51.12 43.71 21.29
C ILE A 474 -52.30 44.40 22.00
N GLU A 475 -52.07 44.93 23.21
CA GLU A 475 -53.01 45.69 24.04
C GLU A 475 -52.81 47.23 23.98
N VAL A 476 -53.89 48.04 24.03
CA VAL A 476 -53.85 49.52 24.09
C VAL A 476 -54.76 50.11 25.19
N TYR A 477 -54.19 50.86 26.16
CA TYR A 477 -54.81 51.45 27.37
C TYR A 477 -54.70 53.01 27.44
N VAL A 478 -55.50 53.78 28.21
CA VAL A 478 -55.52 55.30 28.15
C VAL A 478 -55.58 56.09 29.55
N ILE A 479 -54.63 57.02 29.96
CA ILE A 479 -54.36 57.61 31.37
C ILE A 479 -54.06 59.19 31.58
N ASN A 480 -53.81 59.79 32.83
CA ASN A 480 -53.47 61.24 33.26
C ASN A 480 -52.54 61.45 34.57
N GLY A 481 -51.55 62.42 34.74
CA GLY A 481 -50.20 62.34 35.52
C GLY A 481 -49.60 63.31 36.69
N ASN A 482 -48.21 63.40 36.89
CA ASN A 482 -47.28 63.94 38.02
C ASN A 482 -45.82 64.46 37.57
N PRO A 483 -44.93 65.18 38.38
CA PRO A 483 -43.58 65.69 37.94
C PRO A 483 -42.38 64.71 38.04
N THR A 484 -41.32 64.91 37.23
CA THR A 484 -40.15 64.00 37.09
C THR A 484 -38.79 64.71 37.01
N VAL A 485 -37.76 64.19 37.69
CA VAL A 485 -36.35 64.54 37.48
C VAL A 485 -35.70 63.50 36.57
N THR A 486 -34.87 63.95 35.63
CA THR A 486 -34.16 63.03 34.72
C THR A 486 -33.10 62.26 35.50
N ASN A 487 -32.91 60.97 35.22
CA ASN A 487 -31.90 60.17 35.91
C ASN A 487 -30.50 60.81 35.76
N LEU A 488 -29.82 61.08 36.87
CA LEU A 488 -28.52 61.77 36.87
C LEU A 488 -27.33 60.82 36.74
N GLY A 489 -27.51 59.50 36.78
CA GLY A 489 -26.50 58.55 36.32
C GLY A 489 -25.12 58.62 36.99
N SER A 490 -24.09 58.16 36.27
CA SER A 490 -22.69 58.19 36.71
C SER A 490 -21.87 59.07 35.77
N TYR A 491 -20.99 59.87 36.35
CA TYR A 491 -20.04 60.74 35.67
C TYR A 491 -18.62 60.37 36.10
N SER A 492 -17.65 60.70 35.28
CA SER A 492 -16.26 60.32 35.51
C SER A 492 -15.30 61.48 35.33
N CYS A 493 -14.13 61.39 35.96
CA CYS A 493 -13.00 62.27 35.67
C CYS A 493 -13.29 63.78 35.91
N LEU A 494 -14.11 64.07 36.94
CA LEU A 494 -14.45 65.42 37.41
C LEU A 494 -15.17 66.30 36.36
N GLU A 495 -15.93 65.69 35.45
CA GLU A 495 -16.77 66.40 34.50
C GLU A 495 -17.98 67.09 35.16
N GLN A 496 -18.55 68.10 34.49
CA GLN A 496 -19.72 68.81 35.00
C GLN A 496 -21.00 67.97 34.83
N ILE A 497 -21.84 67.95 35.87
CA ILE A 497 -23.08 67.17 35.91
C ILE A 497 -24.25 68.03 35.41
N PRO A 498 -24.91 67.70 34.28
CA PRO A 498 -26.15 68.35 33.88
C PRO A 498 -27.31 67.97 34.82
N LEU A 499 -28.07 68.97 35.28
CA LEU A 499 -29.26 68.80 36.12
C LEU A 499 -30.51 69.21 35.33
N LEU A 500 -31.45 68.27 35.14
CA LEU A 500 -32.66 68.45 34.31
C LEU A 500 -33.93 67.96 35.03
N ALA A 501 -34.92 68.84 35.18
CA ALA A 501 -36.22 68.53 35.79
C ALA A 501 -37.39 68.96 34.89
N SER A 502 -38.49 68.21 34.94
CA SER A 502 -39.72 68.46 34.20
C SER A 502 -40.94 68.44 35.12
N VAL A 503 -41.74 69.51 35.08
CA VAL A 503 -43.01 69.65 35.80
C VAL A 503 -43.96 70.51 34.99
N GLU A 504 -45.21 70.06 34.82
CA GLU A 504 -46.25 70.89 34.17
C GLU A 504 -46.49 72.16 35.01
N ASN A 505 -46.21 73.32 34.41
CA ASN A 505 -46.15 74.70 34.95
C ASN A 505 -44.81 75.21 35.52
N GLY A 506 -43.71 74.45 35.41
CA GLY A 506 -42.36 75.01 35.28
C GLY A 506 -41.75 75.83 36.44
N GLU A 507 -42.26 75.73 37.67
CA GLU A 507 -41.67 76.38 38.86
C GLU A 507 -41.17 75.33 39.87
N GLY A 508 -39.91 75.46 40.33
CA GLY A 508 -39.24 74.61 41.32
C GLY A 508 -37.78 75.01 41.63
N GLU A 509 -37.14 74.40 42.63
CA GLU A 509 -35.74 74.67 43.05
C GLU A 509 -34.90 73.39 43.28
N TRP A 510 -33.60 73.46 42.95
CA TRP A 510 -32.58 72.42 43.12
C TRP A 510 -31.80 72.52 44.44
N SER A 511 -31.47 71.39 45.04
CA SER A 511 -30.53 71.25 46.18
C SER A 511 -29.63 70.00 46.05
N VAL A 512 -28.48 69.95 46.72
CA VAL A 512 -27.52 68.81 46.69
C VAL A 512 -27.04 68.39 48.09
N SER A 513 -26.71 67.11 48.27
CA SER A 513 -26.04 66.58 49.47
C SER A 513 -25.03 65.45 49.12
N PRO A 514 -23.78 65.46 49.62
CA PRO A 514 -23.12 66.54 50.37
C PRO A 514 -22.81 67.76 49.47
N ASP A 515 -22.69 68.96 50.06
CA ASP A 515 -22.45 70.23 49.35
C ASP A 515 -20.96 70.65 49.30
N ASP A 516 -20.09 69.95 50.02
CA ASP A 516 -18.65 70.24 50.07
C ASP A 516 -17.97 69.95 48.73
N GLY A 517 -17.34 70.97 48.14
CA GLY A 517 -16.71 70.90 46.82
C GLY A 517 -17.68 70.83 45.63
N VAL A 518 -18.96 71.19 45.81
CA VAL A 518 -20.00 71.21 44.75
C VAL A 518 -20.54 72.62 44.52
N SER A 519 -20.63 73.05 43.26
CA SER A 519 -21.24 74.33 42.86
C SER A 519 -22.30 74.12 41.78
N ILE A 520 -23.55 74.53 42.01
CA ILE A 520 -24.64 74.51 41.01
C ILE A 520 -24.78 75.89 40.38
N ASP A 521 -24.73 75.96 39.05
CA ASP A 521 -24.67 77.21 38.29
C ASP A 521 -25.95 78.08 38.44
N ASN A 522 -27.15 77.47 38.44
CA ASN A 522 -28.42 78.14 38.72
C ASN A 522 -29.49 77.19 39.31
N VAL A 523 -29.74 77.30 40.61
CA VAL A 523 -30.63 76.42 41.38
C VAL A 523 -32.13 76.51 41.05
N THR A 524 -32.59 77.55 40.35
CA THR A 524 -34.02 77.70 40.00
C THR A 524 -34.34 77.29 38.55
N SER A 525 -33.31 76.98 37.77
CA SER A 525 -33.47 76.61 36.36
C SER A 525 -33.84 75.14 36.23
N LEU A 526 -34.83 74.82 35.40
CA LEU A 526 -35.18 73.43 35.05
C LEU A 526 -34.05 72.71 34.30
N ASN A 527 -33.05 73.44 33.81
CA ASN A 527 -31.84 72.94 33.17
C ASN A 527 -30.61 73.75 33.65
N THR A 528 -29.69 73.12 34.37
CA THR A 528 -28.46 73.75 34.89
C THR A 528 -27.32 72.73 34.98
N PHE A 529 -26.14 73.13 35.47
CA PHE A 529 -24.99 72.23 35.67
C PHE A 529 -24.47 72.33 37.11
N ALA A 530 -23.88 71.23 37.59
CA ALA A 530 -23.15 71.16 38.86
C ALA A 530 -21.68 70.78 38.61
N THR A 531 -20.75 71.52 39.21
CA THR A 531 -19.30 71.23 39.15
C THR A 531 -18.86 70.59 40.47
N ILE A 532 -18.05 69.53 40.41
CA ILE A 532 -17.63 68.72 41.57
C ILE A 532 -16.10 68.57 41.58
N GLU A 533 -15.46 68.79 42.74
CA GLU A 533 -13.99 68.73 42.89
C GLU A 533 -13.46 67.40 43.46
N ASN A 534 -14.32 66.49 43.93
CA ASN A 534 -13.94 65.22 44.56
C ASN A 534 -14.76 64.04 44.02
N TYR A 535 -14.17 62.85 43.97
CA TYR A 535 -14.89 61.60 43.64
C TYR A 535 -15.78 61.17 44.81
N GLY A 536 -16.99 60.69 44.50
CA GLY A 536 -17.99 60.35 45.53
C GLY A 536 -19.43 60.30 45.00
N THR A 537 -20.39 60.14 45.92
CA THR A 537 -21.83 60.05 45.60
C THR A 537 -22.54 61.32 46.06
N TYR A 538 -23.35 61.90 45.18
CA TYR A 538 -24.06 63.18 45.39
C TYR A 538 -25.54 63.00 45.08
N THR A 539 -26.44 63.46 45.96
CA THR A 539 -27.89 63.40 45.73
C THR A 539 -28.42 64.79 45.41
N PHE A 540 -29.03 64.98 44.24
CA PHE A 540 -29.65 66.23 43.79
C PHE A 540 -31.18 66.13 43.85
N THR A 541 -31.87 67.16 44.35
CA THR A 541 -33.33 67.16 44.53
C THR A 541 -33.97 68.37 43.89
N PHE A 542 -35.05 68.18 43.11
CA PHE A 542 -35.89 69.23 42.52
C PHE A 542 -37.33 69.18 43.07
N GLU A 543 -37.80 70.29 43.62
CA GLU A 543 -39.11 70.38 44.27
C GLU A 543 -40.11 71.18 43.41
N GLY A 544 -41.26 70.58 43.05
CA GLY A 544 -42.33 71.20 42.25
C GLY A 544 -43.69 71.26 42.97
N CYS A 545 -44.70 71.92 42.37
CA CYS A 545 -45.93 72.31 43.09
C CYS A 545 -46.82 71.19 43.68
N ASN A 546 -46.69 69.92 43.28
CA ASN A 546 -47.43 68.80 43.91
C ASN A 546 -46.58 67.52 44.07
N GLY A 547 -45.27 67.68 44.23
CA GLY A 547 -44.34 66.58 44.51
C GLY A 547 -42.88 67.03 44.38
N GLN A 548 -41.96 66.29 45.00
CA GLN A 548 -40.52 66.44 44.83
C GLN A 548 -39.97 65.21 44.12
N ALA A 549 -38.92 65.38 43.32
CA ALA A 549 -38.16 64.28 42.74
C ALA A 549 -36.67 64.47 43.06
N SER A 550 -36.03 63.42 43.53
CA SER A 550 -34.60 63.40 43.89
C SER A 550 -33.91 62.33 43.09
N GLU A 551 -32.66 62.57 42.72
CA GLU A 551 -31.84 61.60 42.03
C GLU A 551 -30.38 61.65 42.46
N ILE A 552 -29.69 60.52 42.34
CA ILE A 552 -28.29 60.35 42.75
C ILE A 552 -27.39 60.43 41.52
N ALA A 553 -26.27 61.12 41.67
CA ALA A 553 -25.15 61.10 40.72
C ALA A 553 -23.90 60.50 41.39
N PHE A 554 -23.19 59.65 40.66
CA PHE A 554 -21.91 59.07 41.10
C PHE A 554 -20.76 59.72 40.32
N MET A 555 -19.72 60.21 41.00
CA MET A 555 -18.50 60.73 40.39
C MET A 555 -17.37 59.73 40.59
N ASN A 556 -17.02 58.98 39.54
CA ASN A 556 -16.13 57.81 39.59
C ASN A 556 -14.78 58.06 38.90
N SER A 557 -13.74 57.35 39.34
CA SER A 557 -12.53 57.16 38.53
C SER A 557 -12.81 56.12 37.45
N SER A 558 -12.26 56.29 36.24
CA SER A 558 -12.43 55.34 35.13
C SER A 558 -11.08 54.78 34.71
N GLU A 559 -11.00 53.46 34.58
CA GLU A 559 -9.85 52.84 33.92
C GLU A 559 -9.78 53.28 32.45
N PRO A 560 -8.58 53.65 31.94
CA PRO A 560 -8.41 53.93 30.54
C PRO A 560 -8.66 52.67 29.71
N ILE A 561 -9.35 52.81 28.58
CA ILE A 561 -9.54 51.74 27.61
C ILE A 561 -8.36 51.79 26.65
N LEU A 562 -7.57 50.72 26.59
CA LEU A 562 -6.43 50.61 25.69
C LEU A 562 -6.82 49.80 24.46
N ASN A 563 -6.32 50.22 23.32
CA ASN A 563 -6.45 49.48 22.07
C ASN A 563 -5.11 49.49 21.34
N GLY A 564 -4.71 48.31 20.89
CA GLY A 564 -3.47 48.01 20.20
C GLY A 564 -3.58 46.60 19.60
N PRO A 565 -2.65 46.22 18.73
CA PRO A 565 -2.63 44.88 18.18
C PRO A 565 -2.35 43.83 19.26
N GLU A 566 -2.96 42.65 19.18
CA GLU A 566 -2.65 41.53 20.09
C GLU A 566 -1.24 40.97 19.84
N SER A 567 -0.78 41.02 18.58
CA SER A 567 0.57 40.63 18.19
C SER A 567 1.13 41.51 17.07
N VAL A 568 2.45 41.65 17.05
CA VAL A 568 3.19 42.41 16.03
C VAL A 568 4.35 41.57 15.55
N SER A 569 4.64 41.68 14.26
CA SER A 569 5.59 40.80 13.59
C SER A 569 6.82 41.58 13.15
N CYS A 570 7.96 40.90 13.08
CA CYS A 570 9.15 41.39 12.39
C CYS A 570 9.69 42.74 12.91
N LEU A 571 9.49 43.00 14.21
CA LEU A 571 9.90 44.23 14.90
C LEU A 571 9.33 45.51 14.23
N GLU A 572 8.20 45.39 13.53
CA GLU A 572 7.53 46.55 12.94
C GLU A 572 6.98 47.48 14.02
N ALA A 573 6.97 48.78 13.71
CA ALA A 573 6.38 49.75 14.61
C ALA A 573 4.85 49.66 14.58
N PHE A 574 4.21 49.78 15.73
CA PHE A 574 2.76 49.65 15.88
C PHE A 574 2.16 50.81 16.66
N GLU A 575 0.85 51.04 16.51
CA GLU A 575 0.14 52.10 17.20
C GLU A 575 -0.53 51.57 18.47
N LEU A 576 -0.38 52.32 19.56
CA LEU A 576 -1.16 52.17 20.78
C LEU A 576 -2.06 53.38 20.96
N THR A 577 -3.31 53.12 21.31
CA THR A 577 -4.31 54.15 21.60
C THR A 577 -4.92 53.92 22.98
N ALA A 578 -5.16 55.01 23.70
CA ALA A 578 -5.84 55.03 24.97
C ALA A 578 -7.06 55.95 24.85
N THR A 579 -8.19 55.51 25.37
CA THR A 579 -9.41 56.31 25.49
C THR A 579 -9.74 56.48 26.96
N THR A 580 -9.75 57.72 27.45
CA THR A 580 -10.13 58.06 28.82
C THR A 580 -10.84 59.42 28.82
N PRO A 581 -11.88 59.65 29.66
CA PRO A 581 -12.50 60.97 29.80
C PRO A 581 -11.56 61.93 30.55
N GLY A 582 -11.36 63.16 30.09
CA GLY A 582 -10.53 64.19 30.77
C GLY A 582 -9.06 64.27 30.34
N ASP A 583 -8.24 65.07 31.05
CA ASP A 583 -6.92 65.56 30.60
C ASP A 583 -5.69 64.77 31.13
N TYR A 584 -4.65 64.73 30.27
CA TYR A 584 -3.27 64.21 30.33
C TYR A 584 -2.92 63.00 31.23
N GLY A 585 -2.66 61.87 30.56
CA GLY A 585 -1.96 60.69 31.08
C GLY A 585 -0.62 60.44 30.38
N TYR A 586 0.06 59.34 30.69
CA TYR A 586 1.29 58.92 30.00
C TYR A 586 1.42 57.39 29.89
N TRP A 587 2.16 56.93 28.87
CA TRP A 587 2.50 55.54 28.60
C TRP A 587 3.80 55.10 29.29
N ASP A 588 3.82 53.88 29.79
CA ASP A 588 4.98 53.16 30.33
C ASP A 588 4.99 51.71 29.81
N PHE A 589 6.10 50.96 29.99
CA PHE A 589 6.21 49.58 29.48
C PHE A 589 7.06 48.65 30.35
N ILE A 590 6.82 47.34 30.19
CA ILE A 590 7.61 46.23 30.72
C ILE A 590 7.80 45.20 29.61
N GLY A 591 9.02 44.76 29.32
CA GLY A 591 9.28 43.77 28.28
C GLY A 591 10.74 43.31 28.18
N PRO A 592 11.02 42.34 27.29
CA PRO A 592 12.35 41.72 27.13
C PRO A 592 13.42 42.66 26.54
N GLY A 593 13.02 43.62 25.69
CA GLY A 593 13.91 44.60 25.04
C GLY A 593 13.58 46.06 25.36
N ASN A 594 14.19 46.99 24.62
CA ASN A 594 13.93 48.42 24.72
C ASN A 594 12.73 48.82 23.87
N THR A 595 12.02 49.87 24.31
CA THR A 595 10.89 50.46 23.60
C THR A 595 11.17 51.93 23.31
N GLN A 596 10.72 52.44 22.15
CA GLN A 596 10.67 53.87 21.84
C GLN A 596 9.24 54.30 21.50
N PHE A 597 8.72 55.30 22.23
CA PHE A 597 7.43 55.94 21.96
C PHE A 597 7.62 57.21 21.13
N SER A 598 6.78 57.42 20.11
CA SER A 598 6.78 58.67 19.34
C SER A 598 6.26 59.86 20.16
N SER A 599 5.32 59.65 21.08
CA SER A 599 4.82 60.67 22.03
C SER A 599 4.17 60.02 23.26
N PRO A 600 4.92 59.79 24.36
CA PRO A 600 4.44 59.01 25.51
C PRO A 600 3.31 59.67 26.30
N ASP A 601 3.09 60.98 26.19
CA ASP A 601 2.01 61.69 26.91
C ASP A 601 0.71 61.80 26.09
N ASN A 602 0.70 61.31 24.85
CA ASN A 602 -0.47 61.38 23.97
C ASN A 602 -1.34 60.13 24.09
N LEU A 603 -2.65 60.32 23.89
CA LEU A 603 -3.63 59.23 23.80
C LEU A 603 -3.43 58.31 22.59
N SER A 604 -2.61 58.69 21.61
CA SER A 604 -2.18 57.86 20.48
C SER A 604 -0.67 57.99 20.33
N THR A 605 0.05 56.87 20.29
CA THR A 605 1.51 56.85 20.15
C THR A 605 1.95 55.64 19.31
N THR A 606 2.95 55.88 18.46
CA THR A 606 3.66 54.82 17.74
C THR A 606 4.74 54.23 18.64
N VAL A 607 4.87 52.93 18.65
CA VAL A 607 5.80 52.15 19.47
C VAL A 607 6.70 51.32 18.56
N SER A 608 8.00 51.31 18.85
CA SER A 608 8.96 50.39 18.23
C SER A 608 9.77 49.68 19.31
N VAL A 609 10.07 48.40 19.07
CA VAL A 609 10.78 47.50 19.99
C VAL A 609 11.95 46.83 19.27
N ASP A 610 12.97 46.40 20.01
CA ASP A 610 14.22 45.84 19.45
C ASP A 610 14.47 44.35 19.76
N ASP A 611 13.55 43.67 20.46
CA ASP A 611 13.64 42.24 20.78
C ASP A 611 12.27 41.55 20.67
N PHE A 612 12.28 40.23 20.51
CA PHE A 612 11.06 39.42 20.38
C PHE A 612 10.52 38.98 21.75
N GLY A 613 9.21 38.74 21.84
CA GLY A 613 8.51 38.28 23.03
C GLY A 613 7.38 39.21 23.49
N VAL A 614 6.83 38.93 24.66
CA VAL A 614 5.63 39.63 25.16
C VAL A 614 6.01 40.92 25.89
N TYR A 615 5.44 42.04 25.43
CA TYR A 615 5.54 43.35 26.07
C TYR A 615 4.21 43.72 26.74
N GLU A 616 4.27 44.31 27.92
CA GLU A 616 3.16 44.93 28.63
C GLU A 616 3.28 46.45 28.55
N PHE A 617 2.25 47.13 28.02
CA PHE A 617 2.18 48.59 27.93
C PHE A 617 1.12 49.12 28.88
N ILE A 618 1.45 50.13 29.67
CA ILE A 618 0.62 50.67 30.75
C ILE A 618 0.30 52.13 30.45
N TYR A 619 -0.96 52.55 30.55
CA TYR A 619 -1.33 53.96 30.48
C TYR A 619 -1.93 54.44 31.81
N TYR A 620 -1.42 55.55 32.33
CA TYR A 620 -1.90 56.18 33.57
C TYR A 620 -2.85 57.34 33.22
N GLY A 621 -4.13 57.29 33.64
CA GLY A 621 -5.14 58.32 33.32
C GLY A 621 -6.41 58.23 34.17
N CYS A 622 -7.11 59.36 34.36
CA CYS A 622 -8.33 59.48 35.20
C CYS A 622 -8.23 58.81 36.60
N GLY A 623 -7.10 59.05 37.29
CA GLY A 623 -6.90 58.61 38.67
C GLY A 623 -6.59 57.11 38.86
N THR A 624 -6.44 56.35 37.77
CA THR A 624 -6.08 54.92 37.77
C THR A 624 -5.17 54.58 36.56
N SER A 625 -4.91 53.31 36.27
CA SER A 625 -4.13 52.83 35.13
C SER A 625 -4.68 51.52 34.58
N ASN A 626 -4.41 51.24 33.30
CA ASN A 626 -4.71 49.94 32.68
C ASN A 626 -3.49 49.47 31.86
N SER A 627 -3.43 48.18 31.52
CA SER A 627 -2.36 47.61 30.70
C SER A 627 -2.88 46.76 29.53
N ILE A 628 -2.08 46.68 28.46
CA ILE A 628 -2.31 45.85 27.27
C ILE A 628 -1.05 45.05 26.95
N PHE A 629 -1.22 43.79 26.56
CA PHE A 629 -0.13 42.91 26.14
C PHE A 629 -0.03 42.87 24.62
N VAL A 630 1.19 42.96 24.10
CA VAL A 630 1.49 42.78 22.67
C VAL A 630 2.57 41.73 22.54
N ASP A 631 2.27 40.63 21.84
CA ASP A 631 3.24 39.57 21.57
C ASP A 631 4.02 39.84 20.28
N VAL A 632 5.34 39.95 20.39
CA VAL A 632 6.22 40.24 19.26
C VAL A 632 6.80 38.93 18.73
N LEU A 633 6.19 38.39 17.68
CA LEU A 633 6.38 37.01 17.24
C LEU A 633 7.70 36.80 16.48
N ASN A 634 8.41 35.71 16.82
CA ASN A 634 9.61 35.27 16.11
C ASN A 634 9.24 34.36 14.92
N PRO A 635 9.66 34.68 13.68
CA PRO A 635 9.24 33.98 12.45
C PRO A 635 9.75 32.53 12.27
N ASN A 636 10.84 32.11 12.96
CA ASN A 636 11.54 30.80 12.85
C ASN A 636 11.08 29.90 11.68
N PRO A 637 11.40 30.25 10.42
CA PRO A 637 10.92 29.47 9.28
C PRO A 637 11.62 28.11 9.20
N THR A 638 10.89 27.08 8.75
CA THR A 638 11.45 25.76 8.42
C THR A 638 10.89 25.25 7.10
N ILE A 639 11.74 24.78 6.19
CA ILE A 639 11.34 24.16 4.93
C ILE A 639 10.95 22.70 5.21
N GLU A 640 9.79 22.26 4.70
CA GLU A 640 9.40 20.86 4.76
C GLU A 640 10.20 20.06 3.74
N ASP A 641 10.79 18.94 4.18
CA ASP A 641 11.54 18.06 3.30
C ASP A 641 10.58 17.17 2.49
N PRO A 642 10.46 17.35 1.16
CA PRO A 642 9.59 16.53 0.34
C PRO A 642 10.16 15.13 0.07
N GLY A 643 11.38 14.83 0.56
CA GLY A 643 12.10 13.60 0.28
C GLY A 643 12.74 13.60 -1.12
N VAL A 644 13.00 12.41 -1.64
CA VAL A 644 13.54 12.23 -2.99
C VAL A 644 12.41 12.31 -4.01
N ILE A 645 12.55 13.21 -4.97
CA ILE A 645 11.61 13.36 -6.09
C ILE A 645 12.06 12.39 -7.20
N TYR A 646 11.34 11.29 -7.35
CA TYR A 646 11.61 10.35 -8.43
C TYR A 646 10.90 10.79 -9.71
N CYS A 647 11.65 10.82 -10.81
CA CYS A 647 11.09 10.83 -12.17
C CYS A 647 10.18 12.02 -12.53
N ASP A 648 10.27 13.08 -11.74
CA ASP A 648 9.83 14.42 -12.08
C ASP A 648 11.05 15.35 -12.05
N LEU A 649 10.99 16.45 -12.80
CA LEU A 649 11.95 17.55 -12.71
C LEU A 649 11.29 18.80 -12.13
N GLU A 650 10.06 18.68 -11.64
CA GLU A 650 9.32 19.70 -10.95
C GLU A 650 8.85 19.17 -9.59
N ALA A 651 8.87 20.02 -8.56
CA ALA A 651 8.31 19.68 -7.25
C ALA A 651 7.73 20.92 -6.58
N GLU A 652 6.64 20.74 -5.85
CA GLU A 652 6.10 21.75 -4.95
C GLU A 652 6.72 21.58 -3.55
N VAL A 653 7.22 22.68 -2.99
CA VAL A 653 7.93 22.70 -1.71
C VAL A 653 7.25 23.71 -0.81
N PHE A 654 7.05 23.34 0.46
CA PHE A 654 6.39 24.17 1.46
C PHE A 654 7.37 24.63 2.53
N ALA A 655 7.13 25.81 3.07
CA ALA A 655 7.81 26.34 4.24
C ALA A 655 6.80 26.61 5.34
N ASN A 656 7.04 26.03 6.50
CA ASN A 656 6.36 26.37 7.73
C ASN A 656 6.93 27.69 8.25
N SER A 657 6.16 28.76 8.08
CA SER A 657 6.43 30.06 8.68
C SER A 657 5.14 30.77 8.99
N LEU A 658 5.10 31.49 10.12
CA LEU A 658 3.98 32.34 10.49
C LEU A 658 3.79 33.53 9.52
N PHE A 659 4.78 33.80 8.65
CA PHE A 659 4.78 34.95 7.74
C PHE A 659 5.29 34.58 6.35
N SER A 660 4.79 35.31 5.34
CA SER A 660 5.26 35.20 3.96
C SER A 660 6.75 35.47 3.86
N GLY A 661 7.47 34.62 3.14
CA GLY A 661 8.90 34.77 2.89
C GLY A 661 9.24 34.86 1.41
N THR A 662 10.53 34.83 1.12
CA THR A 662 11.06 34.77 -0.25
C THR A 662 11.87 33.50 -0.44
N TRP A 663 11.62 32.82 -1.55
CA TRP A 663 12.39 31.66 -1.99
C TRP A 663 13.57 32.08 -2.85
N SER A 664 14.71 31.41 -2.68
CA SER A 664 15.92 31.60 -3.49
C SER A 664 16.72 30.30 -3.57
N LEU A 665 17.64 30.22 -4.53
CA LEU A 665 18.55 29.08 -4.70
C LEU A 665 19.95 29.47 -4.23
N SER A 666 20.67 28.56 -3.57
CA SER A 666 22.07 28.81 -3.20
C SER A 666 23.00 28.56 -4.40
N ASP A 667 23.27 29.60 -5.19
CA ASP A 667 24.20 29.67 -6.34
C ASP A 667 24.45 28.42 -7.23
N SER A 668 23.96 28.52 -8.48
CA SER A 668 24.53 27.97 -9.74
C SER A 668 24.42 26.48 -10.12
N ASN A 669 23.30 25.81 -9.81
CA ASN A 669 22.95 24.59 -10.55
C ASN A 669 22.20 24.94 -11.85
N TYR A 670 22.93 24.85 -12.97
CA TYR A 670 22.57 24.72 -14.39
C TYR A 670 21.14 25.07 -14.91
N GLY A 671 20.46 26.10 -14.38
CA GLY A 671 19.20 26.59 -14.96
C GLY A 671 17.93 26.15 -14.23
N ALA A 672 18.03 25.70 -12.98
CA ALA A 672 16.85 25.52 -12.13
C ALA A 672 16.12 26.85 -11.89
N THR A 673 14.79 26.80 -11.86
CA THR A 673 13.91 27.95 -11.65
C THR A 673 13.00 27.70 -10.46
N VAL A 674 12.72 28.76 -9.68
CA VAL A 674 11.76 28.71 -8.57
C VAL A 674 10.66 29.71 -8.84
N ILE A 675 9.41 29.25 -8.81
CA ILE A 675 8.20 30.05 -8.95
C ILE A 675 7.55 30.13 -7.56
N PRO A 676 7.73 31.22 -6.81
CA PRO A 676 7.20 31.34 -5.46
C PRO A 676 5.70 31.62 -5.44
N SER A 677 5.02 31.08 -4.42
CA SER A 677 3.62 31.32 -4.05
C SER A 677 3.50 31.41 -2.52
N ASP A 678 3.78 32.58 -1.96
CA ASP A 678 3.86 32.82 -0.51
C ASP A 678 4.81 31.83 0.19
N ASN A 679 4.26 30.94 1.02
CA ASN A 679 4.98 29.93 1.78
C ASN A 679 5.14 28.59 1.02
N SER A 680 4.74 28.52 -0.24
CA SER A 680 5.10 27.43 -1.14
C SER A 680 5.88 27.94 -2.35
N CYS A 681 6.53 27.03 -3.06
CA CYS A 681 7.09 27.31 -4.38
C CYS A 681 7.10 26.06 -5.24
N ILE A 682 7.08 26.29 -6.55
CA ILE A 682 7.37 25.25 -7.54
C ILE A 682 8.83 25.41 -7.94
N ILE A 683 9.64 24.38 -7.70
CA ILE A 683 11.01 24.29 -8.20
C ILE A 683 11.03 23.42 -9.45
N THR A 684 11.56 23.93 -10.56
CA THR A 684 11.79 23.18 -11.79
C THR A 684 13.29 23.07 -12.04
N VAL A 685 13.80 21.87 -12.26
CA VAL A 685 15.23 21.57 -12.44
C VAL A 685 15.53 21.08 -13.87
N PRO A 686 16.76 21.30 -14.37
CA PRO A 686 17.13 20.92 -15.74
C PRO A 686 17.52 19.44 -15.91
N ASP A 687 17.92 18.77 -14.82
CA ASP A 687 18.47 17.42 -14.80
C ASP A 687 18.39 16.84 -13.37
N TYR A 688 18.53 15.52 -13.23
CA TYR A 688 18.53 14.85 -11.92
C TYR A 688 19.77 15.22 -11.08
N GLY A 689 19.60 15.28 -9.75
CA GLY A 689 20.65 15.63 -8.79
C GLY A 689 20.13 16.43 -7.59
N ASP A 690 21.08 16.95 -6.80
CA ASP A 690 20.78 17.69 -5.57
C ASP A 690 20.71 19.21 -5.79
N TYR A 691 19.65 19.84 -5.30
CA TYR A 691 19.38 21.27 -5.43
C TYR A 691 19.08 21.91 -4.08
N ASN A 692 19.87 22.92 -3.72
CA ASN A 692 19.70 23.65 -2.46
C ASN A 692 18.75 24.84 -2.61
N ILE A 693 17.66 24.80 -1.85
CA ILE A 693 16.67 25.86 -1.78
C ILE A 693 16.71 26.57 -0.43
N ILE A 694 16.49 27.87 -0.44
CA ILE A 694 16.51 28.75 0.73
C ILE A 694 15.18 29.49 0.82
N PHE A 695 14.53 29.42 1.98
CA PHE A 695 13.36 30.23 2.30
C PHE A 695 13.74 31.25 3.38
N THR A 696 13.49 32.54 3.12
CA THR A 696 13.80 33.63 4.05
C THR A 696 12.53 34.36 4.46
N SER A 697 12.23 34.38 5.76
CA SER A 697 11.10 35.12 6.33
C SER A 697 11.60 36.04 7.44
N CYS A 698 11.28 37.33 7.33
CA CYS A 698 11.69 38.39 8.27
C CYS A 698 13.18 38.38 8.65
N GLY A 699 14.05 38.16 7.66
CA GLY A 699 15.51 38.24 7.79
C GLY A 699 16.18 36.98 8.35
N ILE A 700 15.39 35.96 8.71
CA ILE A 700 15.86 34.62 9.13
C ILE A 700 15.62 33.66 7.96
N SER A 701 16.60 32.80 7.67
CA SER A 701 16.54 31.86 6.56
C SER A 701 16.71 30.42 7.03
N ASP A 702 16.00 29.51 6.37
CA ASP A 702 16.26 28.07 6.40
C ASP A 702 16.74 27.58 5.04
N THR A 703 17.45 26.45 4.99
CA THR A 703 18.05 25.89 3.77
C THR A 703 17.89 24.37 3.73
N LEU A 704 17.37 23.86 2.62
CA LEU A 704 17.13 22.44 2.38
C LEU A 704 17.78 22.00 1.06
N SER A 705 18.34 20.79 1.03
CA SER A 705 18.82 20.13 -0.19
C SER A 705 17.76 19.14 -0.67
N ILE A 706 17.20 19.36 -1.86
CA ILE A 706 16.20 18.48 -2.49
C ILE A 706 16.89 17.61 -3.53
N THR A 707 16.64 16.31 -3.52
CA THR A 707 17.22 15.35 -4.46
C THR A 707 16.18 14.94 -5.51
N PHE A 708 16.53 15.09 -6.79
CA PHE A 708 15.77 14.54 -7.91
C PHE A 708 16.51 13.33 -8.46
N ASP A 709 15.87 12.18 -8.61
CA ASP A 709 16.54 10.93 -9.02
C ASP A 709 15.69 10.09 -9.99
N THR A 710 16.35 9.15 -10.66
CA THR A 710 15.71 8.11 -11.48
C THR A 710 15.54 6.82 -10.70
N VAL A 711 14.56 6.00 -11.07
CA VAL A 711 14.37 4.68 -10.48
C VAL A 711 14.12 3.63 -11.58
N ASP A 712 14.76 2.48 -11.44
CA ASP A 712 14.54 1.34 -12.33
C ASP A 712 13.23 0.64 -11.93
N PRO A 713 12.28 0.45 -12.86
CA PRO A 713 11.08 -0.34 -12.56
C PRO A 713 11.46 -1.82 -12.46
N TYR A 714 10.84 -2.55 -11.53
CA TYR A 714 11.07 -3.99 -11.37
C TYR A 714 9.80 -4.78 -11.66
N ILE A 715 9.77 -5.52 -12.77
CA ILE A 715 8.61 -6.31 -13.18
C ILE A 715 8.55 -7.64 -12.39
N ASN A 716 7.44 -7.85 -11.68
CA ASN A 716 7.11 -9.06 -10.94
C ASN A 716 6.04 -9.86 -11.67
N ILE A 717 6.22 -11.17 -11.78
CA ILE A 717 5.23 -12.09 -12.34
C ILE A 717 4.79 -13.10 -11.29
N SER A 718 3.49 -13.42 -11.27
CA SER A 718 2.97 -14.61 -10.60
C SER A 718 3.17 -15.83 -11.53
N ASP A 719 3.52 -16.97 -10.96
CA ASP A 719 3.97 -18.19 -11.66
C ASP A 719 3.19 -18.64 -12.91
N ASN A 720 3.93 -19.27 -13.83
CA ASN A 720 3.55 -20.10 -14.97
C ASN A 720 2.04 -20.21 -15.32
N ASN A 721 1.61 -19.37 -16.27
CA ASN A 721 0.27 -19.38 -16.87
C ASN A 721 0.04 -20.59 -17.79
N ASN A 722 -0.24 -21.74 -17.17
CA ASN A 722 -0.62 -22.95 -17.88
C ASN A 722 -2.10 -22.90 -18.30
N CYS A 723 -2.35 -23.02 -19.60
CA CYS A 723 -3.68 -23.03 -20.21
C CYS A 723 -4.52 -21.76 -20.00
N ILE A 724 -3.91 -20.65 -19.58
CA ILE A 724 -4.59 -19.37 -19.30
C ILE A 724 -4.04 -18.30 -20.26
N PHE A 725 -4.93 -17.63 -21.00
CA PHE A 725 -4.58 -16.57 -21.95
C PHE A 725 -4.55 -15.16 -21.33
N ALA A 726 -4.78 -15.06 -20.02
CA ALA A 726 -4.66 -13.84 -19.24
C ALA A 726 -3.34 -13.89 -18.45
N ILE A 727 -2.54 -12.84 -18.58
CA ILE A 727 -1.25 -12.69 -17.91
C ILE A 727 -1.38 -11.52 -16.95
N ASP A 728 -1.19 -11.77 -15.66
CA ASP A 728 -1.12 -10.71 -14.66
C ASP A 728 0.28 -10.11 -14.67
N LEU A 729 0.35 -8.79 -14.89
CA LEU A 729 1.58 -8.01 -14.99
C LEU A 729 1.65 -7.07 -13.80
N ASN A 730 2.67 -7.23 -12.97
CA ASN A 730 2.90 -6.36 -11.82
C ASN A 730 4.27 -5.70 -11.96
N VAL A 731 4.38 -4.44 -11.55
CA VAL A 731 5.64 -3.71 -11.51
C VAL A 731 5.75 -2.96 -10.20
N SER A 732 6.92 -3.08 -9.57
CA SER A 732 7.28 -2.31 -8.39
C SER A 732 8.12 -1.12 -8.85
N THR A 733 7.56 0.08 -8.78
CA THR A 733 8.27 1.35 -8.99
C THR A 733 7.68 2.44 -8.08
N PRO A 734 8.50 3.34 -7.51
CA PRO A 734 8.01 4.53 -6.82
C PRO A 734 7.54 5.64 -7.78
N ASP A 735 7.70 5.47 -9.09
CA ASP A 735 7.15 6.38 -10.11
C ASP A 735 5.63 6.21 -10.25
N LEU A 736 4.87 7.18 -9.76
CA LEU A 736 3.40 7.20 -9.83
C LEU A 736 2.86 7.44 -11.26
N ASN A 737 3.70 7.88 -12.19
CA ASN A 737 3.35 8.12 -13.60
C ASN A 737 3.98 7.07 -14.54
N GLY A 738 4.48 5.96 -13.98
CA GLY A 738 5.09 4.88 -14.74
C GLY A 738 4.17 4.30 -15.82
N GLY A 739 4.78 3.85 -16.90
CA GLY A 739 4.14 3.22 -18.04
C GLY A 739 4.50 3.90 -19.38
N PRO A 740 3.86 3.47 -20.48
CA PRO A 740 2.90 2.38 -20.54
C PRO A 740 3.56 0.99 -20.57
N TRP A 741 2.85 -0.03 -20.09
CA TRP A 741 3.06 -1.41 -20.47
C TRP A 741 2.93 -1.56 -21.99
N GLN A 742 3.89 -2.26 -22.59
CA GLN A 742 3.85 -2.60 -24.01
C GLN A 742 4.20 -4.06 -24.21
N CYS A 743 3.42 -4.75 -25.03
CA CYS A 743 3.89 -5.99 -25.63
C CYS A 743 4.92 -5.63 -26.72
N ILE A 744 6.10 -6.23 -26.67
CA ILE A 744 7.17 -6.01 -27.64
C ILE A 744 7.45 -7.25 -28.50
N ILE A 745 7.09 -8.44 -28.01
CA ILE A 745 7.20 -9.72 -28.75
C ILE A 745 5.89 -10.50 -28.58
N ALA A 746 5.37 -11.05 -29.69
CA ALA A 746 4.24 -11.96 -29.72
C ALA A 746 4.50 -13.09 -30.75
N PRO A 747 3.91 -14.28 -30.58
CA PRO A 747 4.12 -15.42 -31.46
C PRO A 747 3.37 -15.27 -32.80
N PRO A 748 3.97 -15.68 -33.94
CA PRO A 748 3.29 -15.67 -35.23
C PRO A 748 2.02 -16.54 -35.27
N PRO A 749 0.99 -16.20 -36.08
CA PRO A 749 0.92 -15.07 -37.00
C PRO A 749 0.54 -13.73 -36.33
N PHE A 750 0.40 -13.71 -35.01
CA PHE A 750 0.01 -12.53 -34.25
C PHE A 750 1.20 -11.58 -34.06
N SER A 751 0.89 -10.31 -33.82
CA SER A 751 1.83 -9.24 -33.54
C SER A 751 1.57 -8.69 -32.14
N SER A 752 2.49 -7.87 -31.63
CA SER A 752 2.30 -7.23 -30.33
C SER A 752 1.06 -6.32 -30.25
N MET A 753 0.52 -5.88 -31.39
CA MET A 753 -0.72 -5.10 -31.46
C MET A 753 -1.98 -5.95 -31.24
N ASP A 754 -1.87 -7.28 -31.28
CA ASP A 754 -2.98 -8.21 -31.08
C ASP A 754 -3.14 -8.62 -29.60
N VAL A 755 -2.28 -8.11 -28.71
CA VAL A 755 -2.35 -8.30 -27.26
C VAL A 755 -3.13 -7.13 -26.66
N ASP A 756 -4.15 -7.43 -25.86
CA ASP A 756 -5.00 -6.43 -25.20
C ASP A 756 -4.55 -6.24 -23.75
N ILE A 757 -4.11 -5.04 -23.40
CA ILE A 757 -3.66 -4.70 -22.04
C ILE A 757 -4.74 -3.80 -21.42
N ALA A 758 -5.38 -4.28 -20.35
CA ALA A 758 -6.56 -3.64 -19.78
C ALA A 758 -6.30 -2.19 -19.32
N ASP A 759 -5.21 -1.98 -18.58
CA ASP A 759 -4.71 -0.66 -18.21
C ASP A 759 -3.19 -0.61 -18.36
N PRO A 760 -2.67 0.00 -19.44
CA PRO A 760 -1.23 0.09 -19.66
C PRO A 760 -0.48 0.99 -18.67
N TYR A 761 -1.15 1.83 -17.88
CA TYR A 761 -0.50 2.78 -16.97
C TYR A 761 -0.59 2.36 -15.50
N SER A 762 -1.23 1.22 -15.22
CA SER A 762 -1.32 0.68 -13.87
C SER A 762 -0.07 -0.12 -13.49
N ASN A 763 0.36 -0.01 -12.24
CA ASN A 763 1.41 -0.86 -11.66
C ASN A 763 0.99 -2.33 -11.53
N SER A 764 -0.31 -2.62 -11.60
CA SER A 764 -0.86 -3.97 -11.67
C SER A 764 -1.96 -4.02 -12.73
N THR A 765 -1.76 -4.83 -13.76
CA THR A 765 -2.67 -4.91 -14.90
C THR A 765 -2.73 -6.32 -15.45
N GLN A 766 -3.66 -6.56 -16.38
CA GLN A 766 -3.81 -7.85 -17.04
C GLN A 766 -3.66 -7.68 -18.55
N ALA A 767 -2.85 -8.56 -19.16
CA ALA A 767 -2.71 -8.69 -20.61
C ALA A 767 -3.42 -9.95 -21.11
N ILE A 768 -4.33 -9.80 -22.07
CA ILE A 768 -5.03 -10.90 -22.74
C ILE A 768 -4.30 -11.20 -24.06
N VAL A 769 -3.80 -12.42 -24.19
CA VAL A 769 -3.02 -12.86 -25.35
C VAL A 769 -3.84 -13.77 -26.29
N PRO A 770 -3.59 -13.73 -27.61
CA PRO A 770 -4.44 -14.42 -28.59
C PRO A 770 -4.12 -15.91 -28.80
N SER A 771 -2.93 -16.38 -28.40
CA SER A 771 -2.50 -17.77 -28.60
C SER A 771 -1.44 -18.22 -27.59
N TYR A 772 -1.13 -19.52 -27.60
CA TYR A 772 0.04 -20.04 -26.92
C TYR A 772 1.33 -19.58 -27.61
N GLY A 773 2.42 -19.49 -26.84
CA GLY A 773 3.73 -19.01 -27.32
C GLY A 773 4.44 -18.10 -26.31
N ILE A 774 5.56 -17.53 -26.74
CA ILE A 774 6.37 -16.59 -25.94
C ILE A 774 5.94 -15.16 -26.24
N TYR A 775 5.68 -14.41 -25.18
CA TYR A 775 5.40 -12.98 -25.20
C TYR A 775 6.49 -12.24 -24.44
N ALA A 776 6.81 -11.01 -24.86
CA ALA A 776 7.65 -10.14 -24.06
C ALA A 776 6.94 -8.82 -23.80
N PHE A 777 7.02 -8.36 -22.56
CA PHE A 777 6.41 -7.13 -22.08
C PHE A 777 7.49 -6.19 -21.58
N SER A 778 7.27 -4.90 -21.78
CA SER A 778 8.13 -3.84 -21.26
C SER A 778 7.31 -2.86 -20.45
N PHE A 779 7.89 -2.35 -19.37
CA PHE A 779 7.34 -1.24 -18.60
C PHE A 779 8.36 -0.12 -18.54
N SER A 780 7.97 1.07 -18.95
CA SER A 780 8.83 2.26 -18.91
C SER A 780 8.56 3.04 -17.62
N SER A 781 9.60 3.41 -16.91
CA SER A 781 9.51 4.39 -15.81
C SER A 781 10.60 5.42 -16.10
N CYS A 782 10.20 6.68 -16.22
CA CYS A 782 11.14 7.77 -16.53
C CYS A 782 11.90 7.50 -17.87
N ASP A 783 13.23 7.52 -17.85
CA ASP A 783 14.09 7.22 -19.02
C ASP A 783 14.59 5.76 -19.05
N VAL A 784 14.09 4.91 -18.17
CA VAL A 784 14.49 3.50 -18.05
C VAL A 784 13.31 2.60 -18.42
N THR A 785 13.61 1.41 -18.93
CA THR A 785 12.59 0.42 -19.29
C THR A 785 13.07 -0.94 -18.86
N ASP A 786 12.22 -1.64 -18.11
CA ASP A 786 12.44 -3.04 -17.77
C ASP A 786 11.64 -3.93 -18.73
N THR A 787 12.13 -5.15 -18.97
CA THR A 787 11.55 -6.09 -19.93
C THR A 787 11.52 -7.50 -19.37
N ILE A 788 10.41 -8.22 -19.58
CA ILE A 788 10.24 -9.61 -19.17
C ILE A 788 9.71 -10.47 -20.33
N GLU A 789 10.16 -11.73 -20.41
CA GLU A 789 9.61 -12.74 -21.31
C GLU A 789 8.73 -13.73 -20.54
N ILE A 790 7.53 -13.99 -21.05
CA ILE A 790 6.52 -14.85 -20.43
C ILE A 790 6.02 -15.86 -21.46
N GLY A 791 6.09 -17.14 -21.12
CA GLY A 791 5.60 -18.22 -21.98
C GLY A 791 4.22 -18.73 -21.55
N VAL A 792 3.31 -18.84 -22.51
CA VAL A 792 1.96 -19.38 -22.31
C VAL A 792 1.82 -20.70 -23.06
N SER A 793 1.60 -21.80 -22.33
CA SER A 793 1.44 -23.14 -22.92
C SER A 793 0.41 -23.99 -22.17
N CYS A 794 0.06 -25.16 -22.68
CA CYS A 794 -0.87 -26.09 -22.02
C CYS A 794 -0.37 -27.54 -22.19
N PRO A 795 -0.56 -28.43 -21.20
CA PRO A 795 -0.18 -29.84 -21.33
C PRO A 795 -0.91 -30.53 -22.50
N ILE A 796 -0.21 -31.39 -23.24
CA ILE A 796 -0.79 -32.09 -24.40
C ILE A 796 -1.70 -33.24 -23.94
N SER A 797 -2.93 -33.26 -24.46
CA SER A 797 -3.84 -34.40 -24.36
C SER A 797 -3.77 -35.23 -25.64
N VAL A 798 -3.29 -36.47 -25.54
CA VAL A 798 -3.21 -37.38 -26.68
C VAL A 798 -4.49 -38.25 -26.75
N PRO A 799 -5.21 -38.27 -27.88
CA PRO A 799 -6.37 -39.15 -28.05
C PRO A 799 -5.98 -40.64 -27.93
N ASN A 800 -6.94 -41.49 -27.58
CA ASN A 800 -6.71 -42.93 -27.44
C ASN A 800 -7.34 -43.77 -28.57
N SER A 801 -7.97 -43.14 -29.56
CA SER A 801 -8.61 -43.84 -30.67
C SER A 801 -8.84 -42.95 -31.89
N PHE A 802 -8.89 -43.56 -33.07
CA PHE A 802 -9.36 -42.93 -34.30
C PHE A 802 -9.91 -43.98 -35.29
N SER A 803 -10.71 -43.56 -36.27
CA SER A 803 -11.44 -44.41 -37.21
C SER A 803 -11.16 -44.04 -38.66
N PRO A 804 -10.03 -44.49 -39.25
CA PRO A 804 -9.62 -44.12 -40.61
C PRO A 804 -10.44 -44.85 -41.69
N ASN A 805 -11.77 -44.63 -41.71
CA ASN A 805 -12.74 -45.33 -42.55
C ASN A 805 -13.19 -44.51 -43.79
N GLY A 806 -12.78 -43.24 -43.86
CA GLY A 806 -13.08 -42.29 -44.94
C GLY A 806 -14.45 -41.62 -44.86
N ASP A 807 -15.10 -41.58 -43.69
CA ASP A 807 -16.40 -40.93 -43.49
C ASP A 807 -16.32 -39.43 -43.15
N GLY A 808 -15.11 -38.90 -42.99
CA GLY A 808 -14.81 -37.52 -42.64
C GLY A 808 -14.76 -37.25 -41.12
N VAL A 809 -14.93 -38.27 -40.27
CA VAL A 809 -14.95 -38.15 -38.81
C VAL A 809 -13.85 -39.00 -38.20
N ASN A 810 -12.94 -38.39 -37.44
CA ASN A 810 -11.80 -39.05 -36.79
C ASN A 810 -10.98 -39.93 -37.77
N ASP A 811 -10.87 -39.49 -39.02
CA ASP A 811 -10.13 -40.18 -40.08
C ASP A 811 -8.61 -40.07 -39.93
N VAL A 812 -8.16 -39.11 -39.13
CA VAL A 812 -6.76 -38.85 -38.80
C VAL A 812 -6.57 -38.88 -37.29
N PHE A 813 -5.39 -39.30 -36.84
CA PHE A 813 -5.00 -39.25 -35.43
C PHE A 813 -4.42 -37.88 -35.08
N GLU A 814 -5.30 -36.88 -34.97
CA GLU A 814 -4.93 -35.50 -34.68
C GLU A 814 -4.67 -35.26 -33.19
N ILE A 815 -3.59 -34.55 -32.84
CA ILE A 815 -3.27 -34.15 -31.48
C ILE A 815 -3.31 -32.61 -31.45
N SER A 816 -4.50 -32.05 -31.19
CA SER A 816 -4.78 -30.61 -31.34
C SER A 816 -3.91 -29.69 -30.50
N ASP A 817 -3.35 -30.21 -29.40
CA ASP A 817 -2.63 -29.41 -28.41
C ASP A 817 -1.16 -29.18 -28.81
N ILE A 818 -0.66 -29.84 -29.87
CA ILE A 818 0.65 -29.55 -30.44
C ILE A 818 0.60 -28.23 -31.21
N ASP A 819 1.00 -27.15 -30.54
CA ASP A 819 1.14 -25.81 -31.14
C ASP A 819 2.57 -25.57 -31.64
N VAL A 820 2.74 -25.02 -32.85
CA VAL A 820 4.06 -24.71 -33.45
C VAL A 820 4.78 -23.53 -32.81
N ASN A 821 4.07 -22.67 -32.08
CA ASN A 821 4.62 -21.56 -31.33
C ASN A 821 5.15 -21.96 -29.95
N VAL A 822 4.79 -23.17 -29.51
CA VAL A 822 5.24 -23.77 -28.24
C VAL A 822 6.19 -24.93 -28.50
N HIS A 823 5.92 -25.73 -29.52
CA HIS A 823 6.64 -26.98 -29.80
C HIS A 823 7.48 -26.83 -31.06
N THR A 824 8.79 -26.99 -30.93
CA THR A 824 9.72 -26.88 -32.07
C THR A 824 10.20 -28.23 -32.60
N GLN A 825 9.97 -29.31 -31.85
CA GLN A 825 10.26 -30.69 -32.26
C GLN A 825 9.12 -31.62 -31.84
N SER A 826 8.79 -32.60 -32.67
CA SER A 826 7.72 -33.57 -32.40
C SER A 826 7.98 -34.88 -33.14
N VAL A 827 8.24 -35.96 -32.40
CA VAL A 827 8.48 -37.30 -32.94
C VAL A 827 7.42 -38.27 -32.43
N PHE A 828 6.64 -38.81 -33.36
CA PHE A 828 5.57 -39.76 -33.07
C PHE A 828 5.88 -41.15 -33.62
N TYR A 829 5.82 -42.17 -32.77
CA TYR A 829 5.98 -43.58 -33.12
C TYR A 829 4.70 -44.34 -32.83
N VAL A 830 4.38 -45.31 -33.69
CA VAL A 830 3.32 -46.30 -33.46
C VAL A 830 3.89 -47.70 -33.64
N PHE A 831 3.59 -48.58 -32.68
CA PHE A 831 4.06 -49.95 -32.60
C PHE A 831 2.88 -50.93 -32.62
N ASN A 832 3.07 -52.08 -33.27
CA ASN A 832 2.15 -53.19 -33.14
C ASN A 832 2.36 -53.94 -31.80
N ARG A 833 1.46 -54.88 -31.47
CA ARG A 833 1.52 -55.69 -30.24
C ARG A 833 2.78 -56.54 -30.05
N TRP A 834 3.62 -56.66 -31.08
CA TRP A 834 4.86 -57.43 -31.06
C TRP A 834 6.10 -56.53 -30.98
N GLY A 835 5.91 -55.20 -30.81
CA GLY A 835 6.99 -54.21 -30.75
C GLY A 835 7.55 -53.78 -32.12
N GLY A 836 6.91 -54.19 -33.22
CA GLY A 836 7.29 -53.76 -34.57
C GLY A 836 6.76 -52.36 -34.88
N VAL A 837 7.59 -51.50 -35.47
CA VAL A 837 7.22 -50.13 -35.85
C VAL A 837 6.26 -50.16 -37.04
N VAL A 838 5.12 -49.48 -36.90
CA VAL A 838 4.03 -49.38 -37.88
C VAL A 838 4.05 -48.00 -38.56
N TYR A 839 4.30 -46.95 -37.78
CA TYR A 839 4.34 -45.57 -38.23
C TYR A 839 5.42 -44.77 -37.48
N ILE A 840 6.04 -43.83 -38.18
CA ILE A 840 6.94 -42.84 -37.60
C ILE A 840 6.74 -41.50 -38.31
N ASP A 841 6.76 -40.43 -37.52
CA ASP A 841 6.83 -39.07 -38.02
C ASP A 841 7.71 -38.20 -37.12
N PRO A 842 8.87 -37.70 -37.60
CA PRO A 842 9.75 -36.84 -36.83
C PRO A 842 9.34 -35.36 -36.82
N ASN A 843 8.22 -34.98 -37.44
CA ASN A 843 7.64 -33.64 -37.33
C ASN A 843 6.11 -33.72 -37.16
N TYR A 844 5.64 -34.65 -36.32
CA TYR A 844 4.21 -34.95 -36.20
C TYR A 844 3.42 -33.74 -35.72
N GLY A 845 2.38 -33.34 -36.45
CA GLY A 845 1.56 -32.17 -36.11
C GLY A 845 2.19 -30.81 -36.43
N LEU A 846 3.52 -30.67 -36.40
CA LEU A 846 4.20 -29.38 -36.61
C LEU A 846 4.03 -28.80 -38.03
N ASN A 847 3.76 -29.67 -39.02
CA ASN A 847 3.48 -29.26 -40.39
C ASN A 847 1.97 -29.29 -40.73
N GLY A 848 1.10 -29.47 -39.72
CA GLY A 848 -0.33 -29.71 -39.91
C GLY A 848 -0.65 -31.06 -40.57
N GLU A 849 0.33 -31.99 -40.61
CA GLU A 849 0.15 -33.34 -41.12
C GLU A 849 -0.10 -34.33 -39.97
N TRP A 850 -1.15 -35.12 -40.10
CA TRP A 850 -1.60 -36.11 -39.12
C TRP A 850 -1.68 -37.50 -39.75
N TRP A 851 -1.54 -38.54 -38.94
CA TRP A 851 -1.56 -39.91 -39.44
C TRP A 851 -2.97 -40.35 -39.84
N ASP A 852 -3.15 -40.74 -41.09
CA ASP A 852 -4.42 -41.17 -41.67
C ASP A 852 -4.68 -42.68 -41.58
N GLY A 853 -3.80 -43.43 -40.90
CA GLY A 853 -3.88 -44.90 -40.79
C GLY A 853 -3.65 -45.66 -42.11
N ARG A 854 -3.35 -44.97 -43.23
CA ARG A 854 -3.14 -45.56 -44.57
C ARG A 854 -1.67 -45.53 -44.97
N MET A 855 -0.93 -44.48 -44.62
CA MET A 855 0.52 -44.44 -44.83
C MET A 855 1.25 -45.24 -43.75
N LEU A 856 1.74 -46.43 -44.12
CA LEU A 856 2.64 -47.24 -43.30
C LEU A 856 4.11 -46.87 -43.57
N PHE A 857 4.99 -47.21 -42.63
CA PHE A 857 6.45 -46.98 -42.65
C PHE A 857 7.13 -47.26 -44.01
N HIS A 858 6.63 -48.21 -44.82
CA HIS A 858 7.19 -48.62 -46.11
C HIS A 858 7.18 -47.53 -47.21
N ASN A 859 6.32 -46.50 -47.11
CA ASN A 859 6.12 -45.50 -48.17
C ASN A 859 6.69 -44.11 -47.85
N ARG A 860 7.38 -43.92 -46.71
CA ARG A 860 8.05 -42.64 -46.34
C ARG A 860 9.57 -42.73 -46.54
N GLN A 861 10.20 -41.62 -46.96
CA GLN A 861 11.63 -41.57 -47.33
C GLN A 861 12.63 -41.93 -46.19
N LEU A 862 12.18 -42.06 -44.95
CA LEU A 862 13.03 -42.33 -43.77
C LEU A 862 13.29 -43.83 -43.50
N SER A 863 12.78 -44.73 -44.34
CA SER A 863 12.92 -46.19 -44.17
C SER A 863 14.37 -46.72 -44.20
N SER A 864 15.37 -45.89 -44.52
CA SER A 864 16.78 -46.26 -44.63
C SER A 864 17.57 -46.25 -43.30
N TYR A 865 17.00 -45.69 -42.22
CA TYR A 865 17.72 -45.49 -40.94
C TYR A 865 17.32 -46.46 -39.81
N VAL A 866 16.33 -47.34 -40.04
CA VAL A 866 15.91 -48.37 -39.07
C VAL A 866 16.40 -49.74 -39.54
N PHE A 867 17.00 -50.55 -38.66
CA PHE A 867 17.53 -51.87 -39.01
C PHE A 867 16.41 -52.82 -39.50
N GLN A 868 16.65 -53.52 -40.61
CA GLN A 868 15.72 -54.39 -41.35
C GLN A 868 15.00 -55.49 -40.54
N ASN A 869 15.36 -55.72 -39.27
CA ASN A 869 14.86 -56.85 -38.47
C ASN A 869 13.66 -56.55 -37.58
N ASN A 870 13.19 -55.28 -37.49
CA ASN A 870 12.09 -54.87 -36.60
C ASN A 870 10.81 -54.42 -37.33
N TRP A 871 10.66 -54.77 -38.62
CA TRP A 871 9.54 -54.34 -39.45
C TRP A 871 8.44 -55.40 -39.56
N ASP A 872 7.18 -54.95 -39.58
CA ASP A 872 6.08 -55.78 -40.05
C ASP A 872 6.02 -55.74 -41.58
N ASN A 873 6.56 -56.76 -42.25
CA ASN A 873 6.61 -56.87 -43.71
C ASN A 873 5.28 -57.20 -44.37
N ASN A 874 4.16 -57.28 -43.63
CA ASN A 874 2.99 -57.97 -44.15
C ASN A 874 1.91 -57.13 -44.84
N GLN A 875 1.74 -55.80 -44.70
CA GLN A 875 0.55 -55.11 -45.26
C GLN A 875 0.76 -53.65 -45.68
N ASP A 876 -0.09 -53.19 -46.61
CA ASP A 876 -0.16 -51.82 -47.15
C ASP A 876 -1.09 -50.88 -46.32
N TYR A 877 -1.75 -51.37 -45.26
CA TYR A 877 -2.67 -50.61 -44.40
C TYR A 877 -2.72 -51.14 -42.95
N VAL A 878 -3.07 -50.27 -41.99
CA VAL A 878 -3.27 -50.61 -40.56
C VAL A 878 -4.58 -51.38 -40.39
N ARG A 879 -4.65 -52.33 -39.44
CA ARG A 879 -5.86 -53.13 -39.18
C ARG A 879 -6.56 -52.70 -37.90
N ASP A 880 -7.83 -53.09 -37.77
CA ASP A 880 -8.55 -53.00 -36.50
C ASP A 880 -7.75 -53.64 -35.36
N GLY A 881 -7.55 -52.89 -34.28
CA GLY A 881 -6.81 -53.38 -33.13
C GLY A 881 -6.23 -52.28 -32.25
N VAL A 882 -5.54 -52.72 -31.20
CA VAL A 882 -4.81 -51.85 -30.27
C VAL A 882 -3.34 -51.82 -30.65
N TYR A 883 -2.81 -50.61 -30.73
CA TYR A 883 -1.42 -50.27 -31.01
C TYR A 883 -0.86 -49.47 -29.84
N PHE A 884 0.46 -49.45 -29.70
CA PHE A 884 1.14 -48.62 -28.71
C PHE A 884 1.75 -47.42 -29.38
N TYR A 885 1.73 -46.25 -28.76
CA TYR A 885 2.40 -45.07 -29.28
C TYR A 885 3.38 -44.47 -28.27
N THR A 886 4.35 -43.75 -28.81
CA THR A 886 5.18 -42.82 -28.06
C THR A 886 5.25 -41.51 -28.83
N LEU A 887 5.04 -40.39 -28.14
CA LEU A 887 5.16 -39.04 -28.65
C LEU A 887 6.22 -38.33 -27.81
N GLU A 888 7.25 -37.81 -28.46
CA GLU A 888 8.26 -36.94 -27.87
C GLU A 888 8.06 -35.55 -28.47
N VAL A 889 7.88 -34.52 -27.65
CA VAL A 889 7.72 -33.13 -28.09
C VAL A 889 8.66 -32.24 -27.29
N TYR A 890 9.27 -31.25 -27.94
CA TYR A 890 10.11 -30.27 -27.25
C TYR A 890 9.35 -28.97 -27.07
N ASN A 891 9.04 -28.63 -25.82
CA ASN A 891 8.37 -27.40 -25.43
C ASN A 891 9.44 -26.31 -25.25
N SER A 892 9.44 -25.33 -26.16
CA SER A 892 10.42 -24.24 -26.16
C SER A 892 10.13 -23.15 -25.14
N ILE A 893 8.94 -23.14 -24.51
CA ILE A 893 8.63 -22.20 -23.42
C ILE A 893 9.35 -22.64 -22.14
N PHE A 894 9.25 -23.93 -21.80
CA PHE A 894 9.91 -24.50 -20.62
C PHE A 894 11.29 -25.10 -20.93
N ASN A 895 11.78 -24.95 -22.16
CA ASN A 895 13.02 -25.57 -22.65
C ASN A 895 13.14 -27.09 -22.37
N GLN A 896 12.02 -27.80 -22.25
CA GLN A 896 11.98 -29.19 -21.81
C GLN A 896 11.46 -30.14 -22.88
N LYS A 897 11.91 -31.39 -22.82
CA LYS A 897 11.32 -32.49 -23.60
C LYS A 897 10.19 -33.13 -22.82
N GLU A 898 9.03 -33.24 -23.45
CA GLU A 898 7.86 -33.92 -22.91
C GLU A 898 7.69 -35.26 -23.61
N PHE A 899 7.37 -36.29 -22.84
CA PHE A 899 7.19 -37.65 -23.33
C PHE A 899 5.81 -38.18 -22.98
N TYR A 900 5.06 -38.59 -23.99
CA TYR A 900 3.74 -39.20 -23.85
C TYR A 900 3.75 -40.59 -24.45
N SER A 901 3.08 -41.54 -23.81
CA SER A 901 2.91 -42.88 -24.35
C SER A 901 1.56 -43.45 -23.94
N GLY A 902 1.07 -44.40 -24.72
CA GLY A 902 -0.22 -45.00 -24.45
C GLY A 902 -0.66 -45.99 -25.51
N GLU A 903 -1.95 -46.30 -25.48
CA GLU A 903 -2.60 -47.20 -26.43
C GLU A 903 -3.48 -46.42 -27.41
N ILE A 904 -3.42 -46.80 -28.69
CA ILE A 904 -4.32 -46.31 -29.75
C ILE A 904 -5.20 -47.45 -30.21
N SER A 905 -6.50 -47.28 -30.07
CA SER A 905 -7.50 -48.18 -30.66
C SER A 905 -7.89 -47.70 -32.05
N ILE A 906 -7.66 -48.55 -33.06
CA ILE A 906 -7.90 -48.21 -34.47
C ILE A 906 -9.12 -48.99 -34.99
N PHE A 907 -10.05 -48.29 -35.64
CA PHE A 907 -11.29 -48.85 -36.18
C PHE A 907 -11.44 -48.52 -37.68
N THR A 908 -11.01 -49.44 -38.55
CA THR A 908 -10.93 -49.29 -40.01
C THR A 908 -12.18 -49.77 -40.77
N GLN A 909 -13.10 -50.49 -40.11
CA GLN A 909 -14.34 -50.95 -40.74
C GLN A 909 -15.46 -49.92 -40.63
N THR A 910 -16.13 -49.64 -41.76
CA THR A 910 -17.48 -49.08 -41.77
C THR A 910 -18.44 -50.13 -41.21
N GLN A 911 -19.14 -49.81 -40.11
CA GLN A 911 -20.35 -50.55 -39.74
C GLN A 911 -21.53 -50.12 -40.61
#